data_AF-A0A194V9R4-F1
#
_entry.id   AF-A0A194V9R4-F1
#
_cell.length_a   1.000
_cell.length_b   1.000
_cell.length_c   1.000
_cell.angle_alpha   90.00
_cell.angle_beta   90.00
_cell.angle_gamma   90.00
#
_symmetry.space_group_name_H-M   'P 1'
#
loop_
_entity.id
_entity.type
_entity.pdbx_description
1 polymer ?
#
loop_
_entity_poly.entity_id
_entity_poly.type
_entity_poly.pdbx_seq_one_letter_code
_entity_poly.pdbx_strand_id
1 'polypeptide(L)'
;MGVLEYVSWKTLATSSIVYFASLVFYRLFLHPLAKFPGPKLAAITRYYEGYYDVVRNGQYTFRIAEMHEQYGPIVRISPYELHIDDPSYYEKLYRQDDGGTNMTGHTMLSALLCLQSAQFNVASRQRMIQRLASKLCERLDGSQGSTVNISTAISAFTRDVATKFTIIHAILHSNLPPPEKTVARINDEVATITGAAFETAAQSIRTILYHLYSDREMLRNLRAELANAHRGEDGEFPIAVLEKLPFLNGVIREGLRLSPGLATRLARVAPDRDLFMTSGGFRLEFRLVRQQVLNIDNADPPLLPQSNSRQARGFISLGDSYSAGIGTGIDGKELTSEGDCRRGVHAYPQLIHHDLDNTTHASASFQWLSCTGAVTTGLLSGYPDSQIDVINTSLPVDFATLSIGGNDLGFFSVMNACIFRFYGFKSGTCKAALAAADAAIRSNEFELRLEIVLQEILDKVAWEKQPWFSIAVTGYARFFNDETPECDGMSLGVWYGGPKLSRDIRSRMNELIVAMNDITRRTVALVNGRFQGARPRVLFVDYDALFNGHRFCEPGVAEPDFDRTDTWFFLVGGPDNAKNQTTWPNGTNGDPESTKYQRDMAGLSPHSPLVDPDTCLVNAEKRGDWGELALCYMAIAKHDDSSLRPAYDEVVASNGMWWVPTSYGKTFHPRTLGHEVIRDAVYQAWEEYGL
;
A
#
# COMPACT_ATOMS: atom_id res chain seq x y z
N MET A 1 -1.38 -37.68 -25.52
CA MET A 1 -1.37 -38.49 -24.28
C MET A 1 -0.67 -39.82 -24.55
N GLY A 2 0.67 -39.91 -24.38
CA GLY A 2 1.37 -41.16 -24.74
C GLY A 2 2.77 -41.37 -24.13
N VAL A 3 3.18 -40.57 -23.14
CA VAL A 3 4.50 -40.73 -22.49
C VAL A 3 4.38 -41.29 -21.07
N LEU A 4 3.19 -41.25 -20.45
CA LEU A 4 2.99 -41.70 -19.07
C LEU A 4 2.67 -43.19 -18.91
N GLU A 5 2.42 -43.93 -20.00
CA GLU A 5 2.14 -45.38 -19.92
C GLU A 5 3.38 -46.27 -19.81
N TYR A 6 4.60 -45.72 -19.97
CA TYR A 6 5.84 -46.52 -19.98
C TYR A 6 6.79 -46.27 -18.81
N VAL A 7 6.50 -45.34 -17.91
CA VAL A 7 7.38 -45.07 -16.75
C VAL A 7 6.99 -45.98 -15.59
N SER A 8 7.60 -47.16 -15.55
CA SER A 8 7.46 -48.07 -14.42
C SER A 8 7.90 -47.39 -13.11
N TRP A 9 7.22 -47.65 -11.99
CA TRP A 9 7.69 -47.15 -10.69
C TRP A 9 9.14 -47.57 -10.38
N LYS A 10 9.57 -48.72 -10.93
CA LYS A 10 10.95 -49.21 -10.84
C LYS A 10 11.95 -48.30 -11.55
N THR A 11 11.60 -47.72 -12.70
CA THR A 11 12.48 -46.78 -13.41
C THR A 11 12.58 -45.44 -12.68
N LEU A 12 11.49 -44.99 -12.06
CA LEU A 12 11.52 -43.80 -11.19
C LEU A 12 12.38 -44.04 -9.95
N ALA A 13 12.14 -45.14 -9.23
CA ALA A 13 12.92 -45.49 -8.04
C ALA A 13 14.42 -45.64 -8.35
N THR A 14 14.76 -46.32 -9.45
CA THR A 14 16.16 -46.50 -9.87
C THR A 14 16.80 -45.16 -10.24
N SER A 15 16.10 -44.31 -11.00
CA SER A 15 16.61 -42.98 -11.38
C SER A 15 16.82 -42.08 -10.17
N SER A 16 15.91 -42.11 -9.20
CA SER A 16 16.06 -41.38 -7.94
C SER A 16 17.27 -41.87 -7.13
N ILE A 17 17.46 -43.19 -7.00
CA ILE A 17 18.62 -43.76 -6.29
C ILE A 17 19.94 -43.32 -6.95
N VAL A 18 20.02 -43.42 -8.29
CA VAL A 18 21.22 -43.00 -9.04
C VAL A 18 21.48 -41.50 -8.86
N TYR A 19 20.43 -40.67 -8.94
CA TYR A 19 20.54 -39.24 -8.71
C TYR A 19 21.08 -38.92 -7.31
N PHE A 20 20.49 -39.47 -6.25
CA PHE A 20 20.95 -39.20 -4.89
C PHE A 20 22.36 -39.75 -4.63
N ALA A 21 22.70 -40.94 -5.13
CA ALA A 21 24.04 -41.49 -5.01
C ALA A 21 25.09 -40.62 -5.72
N SER A 22 24.80 -40.16 -6.94
CA SER A 22 25.67 -39.24 -7.68
C SER A 22 25.84 -37.89 -6.97
N LEU A 23 24.77 -37.37 -6.37
CA LEU A 23 24.77 -36.12 -5.62
C LEU A 23 25.61 -36.22 -4.34
N VAL A 24 25.49 -37.32 -3.59
CA VAL A 24 26.32 -37.60 -2.40
C VAL A 24 27.79 -37.68 -2.79
N PHE A 25 28.10 -38.42 -3.86
CA PHE A 25 29.47 -38.55 -4.35
C PHE A 25 30.06 -37.19 -4.75
N TYR A 26 29.31 -36.39 -5.52
CA TYR A 26 29.72 -35.06 -5.92
C TYR A 26 29.97 -34.16 -4.68
N ARG A 27 29.04 -34.09 -3.73
CA ARG A 27 29.12 -33.21 -2.55
C ARG A 27 30.29 -33.55 -1.61
N LEU A 28 30.65 -34.82 -1.51
CA LEU A 28 31.73 -35.29 -0.64
C LEU A 28 33.12 -35.20 -1.27
N PHE A 29 33.24 -35.44 -2.58
CA PHE A 29 34.55 -35.62 -3.21
C PHE A 29 34.88 -34.59 -4.29
N LEU A 30 33.90 -34.16 -5.08
CA LEU A 30 34.13 -33.29 -6.24
C LEU A 30 33.76 -31.82 -5.97
N HIS A 31 32.98 -31.56 -4.92
CA HIS A 31 32.54 -30.22 -4.57
C HIS A 31 33.73 -29.34 -4.17
N PRO A 32 33.79 -28.06 -4.56
CA PRO A 32 34.90 -27.16 -4.19
C PRO A 32 35.13 -27.03 -2.68
N LEU A 33 34.07 -27.26 -1.88
CA LEU A 33 34.13 -27.24 -0.41
C LEU A 33 34.53 -28.58 0.22
N ALA A 34 34.73 -29.65 -0.56
CA ALA A 34 35.14 -30.97 -0.06
C ALA A 34 36.51 -30.95 0.64
N LYS A 35 37.34 -29.95 0.34
CA LYS A 35 38.66 -29.74 0.96
C LYS A 35 38.61 -29.25 2.41
N PHE A 36 37.46 -28.78 2.89
CA PHE A 36 37.31 -28.24 4.24
C PHE A 36 36.77 -29.29 5.22
N PRO A 37 37.28 -29.31 6.47
CA PRO A 37 36.88 -30.29 7.46
C PRO A 37 35.47 -30.01 7.99
N GLY A 38 34.73 -31.07 8.35
CA GLY A 38 33.40 -30.97 8.94
C GLY A 38 32.66 -32.32 8.94
N PRO A 39 31.50 -32.42 9.63
CA PRO A 39 30.73 -33.66 9.65
C PRO A 39 30.27 -34.07 8.25
N LYS A 40 30.49 -35.34 7.87
CA LYS A 40 30.11 -35.84 6.54
C LYS A 40 28.61 -35.67 6.25
N LEU A 41 27.76 -35.85 7.26
CA LEU A 41 26.31 -35.63 7.11
C LEU A 41 25.97 -34.18 6.79
N ALA A 42 26.66 -33.23 7.42
CA ALA A 42 26.54 -31.79 7.15
C ALA A 42 27.00 -31.44 5.72
N ALA A 43 28.07 -32.10 5.23
CA ALA A 43 28.54 -31.95 3.86
C ALA A 43 27.56 -32.53 2.80
N ILE A 44 26.80 -33.56 3.15
CA ILE A 44 25.88 -34.25 2.23
C ILE A 44 24.52 -33.55 2.14
N THR A 45 23.96 -33.07 3.25
CA THR A 45 22.58 -32.56 3.29
C THR A 45 22.33 -31.50 4.35
N ARG A 46 21.37 -30.60 4.09
CA ARG A 46 20.83 -29.65 5.08
C ARG A 46 19.95 -30.30 6.14
N TYR A 47 19.57 -31.58 6.00
CA TYR A 47 18.83 -32.28 7.05
C TYR A 47 19.63 -32.40 8.35
N TYR A 48 20.97 -32.32 8.31
CA TYR A 48 21.79 -32.27 9.51
C TYR A 48 21.52 -31.00 10.32
N GLU A 49 21.56 -29.83 9.67
CA GLU A 49 21.16 -28.54 10.25
C GLU A 49 19.70 -28.59 10.73
N GLY A 50 18.78 -29.02 9.85
CA GLY A 50 17.34 -29.11 10.17
C GLY A 50 17.02 -29.99 11.38
N TYR A 51 17.81 -31.05 11.64
CA TYR A 51 17.65 -31.85 12.84
C TYR A 51 17.95 -31.05 14.12
N TYR A 52 19.04 -30.29 14.16
CA TYR A 52 19.39 -29.52 15.36
C TYR A 52 18.51 -28.28 15.54
N ASP A 53 18.07 -27.67 14.44
CA ASP A 53 17.22 -26.47 14.51
C ASP A 53 15.74 -26.82 14.76
N VAL A 54 15.17 -27.78 14.02
CA VAL A 54 13.74 -28.10 14.11
C VAL A 54 13.45 -29.16 15.18
N VAL A 55 14.27 -30.21 15.27
CA VAL A 55 13.99 -31.34 16.18
C VAL A 55 14.61 -31.13 17.56
N ARG A 56 15.76 -30.43 17.65
CA ARG A 56 16.46 -30.14 18.92
C ARG A 56 16.27 -28.70 19.40
N ASN A 57 15.26 -27.98 18.88
CA ASN A 57 14.89 -26.63 19.30
C ASN A 57 16.04 -25.60 19.19
N GLY A 58 16.62 -25.43 18.00
CA GLY A 58 17.58 -24.35 17.72
C GLY A 58 18.98 -24.56 18.30
N GLN A 59 19.42 -25.81 18.50
CA GLN A 59 20.71 -26.11 19.14
C GLN A 59 21.90 -26.10 18.18
N TYR A 60 21.71 -25.75 16.91
CA TYR A 60 22.75 -25.91 15.91
C TYR A 60 23.95 -24.99 16.12
N THR A 61 23.75 -23.77 16.64
CA THR A 61 24.83 -22.83 16.97
C THR A 61 25.80 -23.40 18.00
N PHE A 62 25.30 -24.07 19.05
CA PHE A 62 26.16 -24.74 20.04
C PHE A 62 26.90 -25.92 19.41
N ARG A 63 26.23 -26.65 18.52
CA ARG A 63 26.86 -27.75 17.79
C ARG A 63 27.97 -27.26 16.85
N ILE A 64 27.84 -26.06 16.27
CA ILE A 64 28.90 -25.43 15.46
C ILE A 64 30.10 -25.08 16.33
N ALA A 65 29.91 -24.56 17.54
CA ALA A 65 31.01 -24.31 18.48
C ALA A 65 31.79 -25.60 18.80
N GLU A 66 31.08 -26.70 19.08
CA GLU A 66 31.71 -28.03 19.25
C GLU A 66 32.46 -28.50 17.99
N MET A 67 31.95 -28.17 16.80
CA MET A 67 32.68 -28.48 15.56
C MET A 67 33.95 -27.66 15.41
N HIS A 68 33.97 -26.39 15.85
CA HIS A 68 35.19 -25.58 15.83
C HIS A 68 36.25 -26.11 16.78
N GLU A 69 35.85 -26.61 17.94
CA GLU A 69 36.75 -27.34 18.86
C GLU A 69 37.33 -28.60 18.21
N GLN A 70 36.53 -29.33 17.42
CA GLN A 70 36.93 -30.61 16.83
C GLN A 70 37.73 -30.47 15.51
N TYR A 71 37.31 -29.58 14.62
CA TYR A 71 37.78 -29.50 13.23
C TYR A 71 38.64 -28.25 12.96
N GLY A 72 38.70 -27.32 13.90
CA GLY A 72 39.53 -26.11 13.84
C GLY A 72 38.76 -24.84 13.46
N PRO A 73 39.46 -23.76 13.11
CA PRO A 73 38.87 -22.42 12.98
C PRO A 73 37.95 -22.25 11.76
N ILE A 74 38.00 -23.17 10.78
CA ILE A 74 37.17 -23.13 9.57
C ILE A 74 36.51 -24.50 9.39
N VAL A 75 35.18 -24.53 9.40
CA VAL A 75 34.40 -25.78 9.37
C VAL A 75 33.33 -25.73 8.28
N ARG A 76 33.18 -26.81 7.53
CA ARG A 76 32.03 -27.02 6.63
C ARG A 76 30.80 -27.45 7.42
N ILE A 77 29.84 -26.55 7.51
CA ILE A 77 28.59 -26.75 8.27
C ILE A 77 27.41 -27.14 7.36
N SER A 78 27.49 -26.92 6.05
CA SER A 78 26.45 -27.38 5.12
C SER A 78 27.06 -27.84 3.79
N PRO A 79 26.28 -28.38 2.84
CA PRO A 79 26.81 -28.72 1.53
C PRO A 79 27.43 -27.52 0.81
N TYR A 80 27.03 -26.29 1.17
CA TYR A 80 27.37 -25.05 0.46
C TYR A 80 27.96 -23.95 1.36
N GLU A 81 28.05 -24.16 2.67
CA GLU A 81 28.47 -23.13 3.65
C GLU A 81 29.67 -23.56 4.48
N LEU A 82 30.55 -22.58 4.77
CA LEU A 82 31.63 -22.68 5.76
C LEU A 82 31.33 -21.72 6.92
N HIS A 83 31.68 -22.13 8.13
CA HIS A 83 31.68 -21.30 9.32
C HIS A 83 33.12 -21.01 9.73
N ILE A 84 33.39 -19.78 10.17
CA ILE A 84 34.71 -19.30 10.53
C ILE A 84 34.63 -18.74 11.95
N ASP A 85 35.50 -19.22 12.84
CA ASP A 85 35.62 -18.78 14.23
C ASP A 85 37.07 -18.35 14.51
N ASP A 86 37.44 -17.20 13.96
CA ASP A 86 38.76 -16.60 14.17
C ASP A 86 38.66 -15.06 14.18
N PRO A 87 38.96 -14.40 15.32
CA PRO A 87 38.82 -12.96 15.49
C PRO A 87 39.63 -12.11 14.51
N SER A 88 40.76 -12.61 14.01
CA SER A 88 41.62 -11.88 13.07
C SER A 88 40.94 -11.66 11.71
N TYR A 89 39.92 -12.46 11.40
CA TYR A 89 39.11 -12.29 10.20
C TYR A 89 37.99 -11.27 10.36
N TYR A 90 37.58 -10.94 11.58
CA TYR A 90 36.51 -9.99 11.82
C TYR A 90 36.87 -8.62 11.24
N GLU A 91 38.04 -8.08 11.56
CA GLU A 91 38.46 -6.78 11.00
C GLU A 91 38.60 -6.80 9.47
N LYS A 92 39.04 -7.92 8.87
CA LYS A 92 39.18 -8.01 7.40
C LYS A 92 37.85 -8.15 6.67
N LEU A 93 36.88 -8.83 7.29
CA LEU A 93 35.54 -9.03 6.72
C LEU A 93 34.65 -7.79 6.92
N TYR A 94 34.90 -7.01 7.97
CA TYR A 94 34.07 -5.87 8.39
C TYR A 94 34.75 -4.47 8.27
N ARG A 95 36.03 -4.34 7.88
CA ARG A 95 36.66 -3.03 7.56
C ARG A 95 36.19 -2.48 6.22
N GLN A 96 35.97 -1.16 6.18
CA GLN A 96 35.42 -0.42 5.05
C GLN A 96 36.46 0.31 4.18
N ASP A 97 37.75 0.23 4.53
CA ASP A 97 38.80 0.99 3.85
C ASP A 97 39.55 0.10 2.83
N ASP A 98 39.79 0.69 1.65
CA ASP A 98 40.53 0.16 0.48
C ASP A 98 39.65 -0.49 -0.61
N GLY A 99 38.99 0.38 -1.38
CA GLY A 99 38.65 0.17 -2.80
C GLY A 99 38.15 -1.23 -3.18
N GLY A 100 36.87 -1.49 -2.91
CA GLY A 100 36.10 -2.55 -3.61
C GLY A 100 35.96 -3.89 -2.90
N THR A 101 35.30 -3.93 -1.74
CA THR A 101 34.61 -5.17 -1.30
C THR A 101 33.12 -4.92 -1.31
N ASN A 102 32.49 -5.09 -2.47
CA ASN A 102 31.04 -5.19 -2.55
C ASN A 102 30.60 -6.56 -2.01
N MET A 103 30.85 -6.89 -0.74
CA MET A 103 30.29 -8.15 -0.22
C MET A 103 28.77 -8.05 -0.17
N THR A 104 28.05 -8.75 -1.04
CA THR A 104 26.60 -8.65 -1.16
C THR A 104 25.92 -9.24 0.08
N GLY A 105 25.61 -8.35 1.02
CA GLY A 105 24.68 -8.52 2.15
C GLY A 105 23.88 -7.21 2.32
N HIS A 106 23.29 -6.75 1.21
CA HIS A 106 22.92 -5.36 0.94
C HIS A 106 21.81 -4.71 1.80
N THR A 107 21.23 -5.39 2.79
CA THR A 107 20.08 -4.82 3.54
C THR A 107 20.47 -4.18 4.89
N MET A 108 21.33 -4.80 5.70
CA MET A 108 21.61 -4.26 7.07
C MET A 108 22.57 -3.06 7.11
N LEU A 109 23.53 -2.99 6.19
CA LEU A 109 24.62 -1.99 6.28
C LEU A 109 24.16 -0.59 5.86
N SER A 110 23.21 -0.51 4.92
CA SER A 110 22.62 0.76 4.51
C SER A 110 21.68 1.35 5.55
N ALA A 111 20.96 0.50 6.29
CA ALA A 111 20.18 0.92 7.46
C ALA A 111 21.07 1.56 8.53
N LEU A 112 22.23 0.97 8.81
CA LEU A 112 23.23 1.52 9.72
C LEU A 112 23.84 2.84 9.23
N LEU A 113 24.10 2.96 7.92
CA LEU A 113 24.56 4.21 7.31
C LEU A 113 23.47 5.29 7.36
N CYS A 114 22.20 4.93 7.16
CA CYS A 114 21.06 5.85 7.27
C CYS A 114 20.86 6.31 8.73
N LEU A 115 21.06 5.41 9.70
CA LEU A 115 21.10 5.71 11.13
C LEU A 115 22.25 6.66 11.51
N GLN A 116 23.37 6.64 10.79
CA GLN A 116 24.49 7.56 11.05
C GLN A 116 24.36 8.88 10.28
N SER A 117 23.81 8.87 9.07
CA SER A 117 23.68 10.06 8.22
C SER A 117 22.48 10.93 8.57
N ALA A 118 21.40 10.35 9.09
CA ALA A 118 20.16 11.06 9.41
C ALA A 118 20.13 11.55 10.87
N GLN A 119 21.15 12.30 11.34
CA GLN A 119 21.19 12.97 12.66
C GLN A 119 20.34 12.27 13.75
N PHE A 120 20.60 10.99 13.97
CA PHE A 120 19.65 10.10 14.62
C PHE A 120 19.74 10.28 16.12
N ASN A 121 19.10 11.34 16.62
CA ASN A 121 19.20 11.70 18.02
C ASN A 121 18.26 10.80 18.83
N VAL A 122 18.74 9.63 19.25
CA VAL A 122 18.01 8.70 20.12
C VAL A 122 17.53 9.40 21.40
N ALA A 123 18.31 10.37 21.92
CA ALA A 123 17.94 11.14 23.10
C ALA A 123 16.70 12.03 22.88
N SER A 124 16.48 12.53 21.65
CA SER A 124 15.27 13.33 21.33
C SER A 124 13.96 12.54 21.46
N ARG A 125 14.04 11.21 21.49
CA ARG A 125 12.87 10.31 21.54
C ARG A 125 12.68 9.64 22.90
N GLN A 126 13.53 9.97 23.88
CA GLN A 126 13.45 9.47 25.24
C GLN A 126 12.05 9.60 25.83
N ARG A 127 11.44 10.79 25.71
CA ARG A 127 10.09 11.06 26.24
C ARG A 127 9.02 10.13 25.66
N MET A 128 9.12 9.79 24.38
CA MET A 128 8.18 8.90 23.72
C MET A 128 8.31 7.46 24.25
N ILE A 129 9.55 6.98 24.39
CA ILE A 129 9.86 5.65 24.94
C ILE A 129 9.41 5.56 26.40
N GLN A 130 9.71 6.58 27.21
CA GLN A 130 9.28 6.65 28.62
C GLN A 130 7.77 6.65 28.74
N ARG A 131 7.04 7.44 27.95
CA ARG A 131 5.57 7.44 27.95
C ARG A 131 4.98 6.05 27.64
N LEU A 132 5.56 5.34 26.67
CA LEU A 132 5.12 3.98 26.33
C LEU A 132 5.48 2.98 27.43
N ALA A 133 6.63 3.14 28.08
CA ALA A 133 7.05 2.32 29.22
C ALA A 133 6.13 2.54 30.43
N SER A 134 5.77 3.78 30.74
CA SER A 134 4.80 4.12 31.79
C SER A 134 3.44 3.50 31.50
N LYS A 135 2.95 3.60 30.26
CA LYS A 135 1.71 2.96 29.82
C LYS A 135 1.74 1.43 29.98
N LEU A 136 2.89 0.81 29.72
CA LEU A 136 3.08 -0.62 29.98
C LEU A 136 2.99 -0.92 31.48
N CYS A 137 3.70 -0.18 32.32
CA CYS A 137 3.67 -0.34 33.77
C CYS A 137 2.26 -0.16 34.34
N GLU A 138 1.52 0.87 33.94
CA GLU A 138 0.14 1.11 34.36
C GLU A 138 -0.79 -0.06 34.01
N ARG A 139 -0.62 -0.67 32.83
CA ARG A 139 -1.38 -1.87 32.43
C ARG A 139 -1.01 -3.10 33.26
N LEU A 140 0.26 -3.25 33.63
CA LEU A 140 0.71 -4.32 34.51
C LEU A 140 0.16 -4.15 35.93
N ASP A 141 0.14 -2.92 36.45
CA ASP A 141 -0.43 -2.60 37.76
C ASP A 141 -1.94 -2.86 37.81
N GLY A 142 -2.67 -2.50 36.75
CA GLY A 142 -4.10 -2.81 36.61
C GLY A 142 -4.42 -4.31 36.50
N SER A 143 -3.41 -5.16 36.33
CA SER A 143 -3.54 -6.62 36.24
C SER A 143 -3.26 -7.33 37.58
N GLN A 144 -3.24 -6.59 38.70
CA GLN A 144 -3.01 -7.14 40.05
C GLN A 144 -3.94 -8.34 40.34
N GLY A 145 -3.34 -9.44 40.79
CA GLY A 145 -4.05 -10.69 41.09
C GLY A 145 -4.19 -11.67 39.92
N SER A 146 -3.72 -11.31 38.72
CA SER A 146 -3.69 -12.20 37.55
C SER A 146 -2.27 -12.56 37.11
N THR A 147 -2.07 -13.73 36.53
CA THR A 147 -0.78 -14.13 35.95
C THR A 147 -0.61 -13.50 34.57
N VAL A 148 0.41 -12.66 34.39
CA VAL A 148 0.68 -11.96 33.12
C VAL A 148 1.90 -12.55 32.43
N ASN A 149 1.79 -12.79 31.12
CA ASN A 149 2.93 -13.16 30.30
C ASN A 149 3.78 -11.92 29.94
N ILE A 150 4.85 -11.71 30.69
CA ILE A 150 5.80 -10.59 30.48
C ILE A 150 6.42 -10.64 29.07
N SER A 151 6.62 -11.83 28.49
CA SER A 151 7.18 -11.97 27.14
C SER A 151 6.29 -11.28 26.09
N THR A 152 4.98 -11.52 26.15
CA THR A 152 3.99 -10.87 25.28
C THR A 152 3.94 -9.38 25.51
N ALA A 153 3.97 -8.95 26.78
CA ALA A 153 3.90 -7.54 27.15
C ALA A 153 5.11 -6.74 26.61
N ILE A 154 6.32 -7.30 26.69
CA ILE A 154 7.54 -6.69 26.16
C ILE A 154 7.56 -6.67 24.62
N SER A 155 7.07 -7.72 23.94
CA SER A 155 6.89 -7.66 22.47
C SER A 155 5.91 -6.58 22.05
N ALA A 156 4.80 -6.41 22.77
CA ALA A 156 3.83 -5.37 22.47
C ALA A 156 4.45 -3.98 22.65
N PHE A 157 5.17 -3.75 23.76
CA PHE A 157 5.87 -2.49 24.01
C PHE A 157 6.90 -2.13 22.93
N THR A 158 7.75 -3.09 22.54
CA THR A 158 8.77 -2.85 21.51
C THR A 158 8.16 -2.61 20.14
N ARG A 159 7.05 -3.29 19.79
CA ARG A 159 6.26 -2.99 18.57
C ARG A 159 5.63 -1.59 18.63
N ASP A 160 5.07 -1.19 19.77
CA ASP A 160 4.49 0.16 19.94
C ASP A 160 5.56 1.26 19.78
N VAL A 161 6.74 1.08 20.38
CA VAL A 161 7.87 2.01 20.24
C VAL A 161 8.25 2.13 18.77
N ALA A 162 8.35 1.01 18.08
CA ALA A 162 8.93 0.97 16.76
C ALA A 162 7.93 1.32 15.64
N THR A 163 6.63 1.15 15.85
CA THR A 163 5.57 1.68 14.97
C THR A 163 5.38 3.18 15.12
N LYS A 164 5.53 3.73 16.34
CA LYS A 164 5.60 5.19 16.56
C LYS A 164 6.91 5.81 16.07
N PHE A 165 7.87 4.97 15.70
CA PHE A 165 9.18 5.31 15.19
C PHE A 165 9.19 5.26 13.64
N THR A 166 8.45 6.14 12.97
CA THR A 166 8.49 6.18 11.50
C THR A 166 9.78 6.85 11.02
N ILE A 167 10.69 6.05 10.44
CA ILE A 167 11.95 6.56 9.86
C ILE A 167 11.74 7.21 8.49
N ILE A 168 10.60 6.97 7.85
CA ILE A 168 10.22 7.50 6.53
C ILE A 168 10.39 9.02 6.49
N HIS A 169 9.85 9.74 7.49
CA HIS A 169 9.97 11.19 7.56
C HIS A 169 11.44 11.64 7.68
N ALA A 170 12.25 10.93 8.45
CA ALA A 170 13.67 11.24 8.59
C ALA A 170 14.46 10.99 7.29
N ILE A 171 14.15 9.92 6.55
CA ILE A 171 14.80 9.61 5.26
C ILE A 171 14.43 10.65 4.20
N LEU A 172 13.14 10.98 4.09
CA LEU A 172 12.65 11.96 3.11
C LEU A 172 13.29 13.34 3.30
N HIS A 173 13.44 13.78 4.56
CA HIS A 173 14.00 15.11 4.89
C HIS A 173 15.52 15.11 5.11
N SER A 174 16.21 13.97 4.91
CA SER A 174 17.66 13.88 5.04
C SER A 174 18.42 14.47 3.84
N ASN A 175 19.74 14.55 3.93
CA ASN A 175 20.60 14.95 2.81
C ASN A 175 20.99 13.77 1.89
N LEU A 176 20.27 12.65 1.95
CA LEU A 176 20.55 11.47 1.11
C LEU A 176 20.32 11.78 -0.39
N PRO A 177 21.10 11.17 -1.29
CA PRO A 177 20.94 11.36 -2.73
C PRO A 177 19.58 10.78 -3.21
N PRO A 178 18.99 11.33 -4.30
CA PRO A 178 17.66 10.93 -4.76
C PRO A 178 17.41 9.41 -4.94
N PRO A 179 18.37 8.59 -5.43
CA PRO A 179 18.19 7.15 -5.54
C PRO A 179 17.97 6.43 -4.19
N GLU A 180 18.51 6.98 -3.10
CA GLU A 180 18.36 6.43 -1.74
C GLU A 180 17.03 6.82 -1.09
N LYS A 181 16.25 7.71 -1.73
CA LYS A 181 14.92 8.15 -1.28
C LYS A 181 13.77 7.55 -2.12
N THR A 182 14.06 6.52 -2.91
CA THR A 182 13.04 5.76 -3.65
C THR A 182 12.22 4.90 -2.70
N VAL A 183 10.96 4.57 -3.03
CA VAL A 183 10.11 3.77 -2.13
C VAL A 183 10.59 2.34 -1.98
N ALA A 184 11.09 1.71 -3.06
CA ALA A 184 11.73 0.40 -2.93
C ALA A 184 12.84 0.45 -1.87
N ARG A 185 13.67 1.50 -1.92
CA ARG A 185 14.74 1.70 -0.95
C ARG A 185 14.23 2.01 0.45
N ILE A 186 13.29 2.94 0.59
CA ILE A 186 12.69 3.30 1.89
C ILE A 186 11.98 2.08 2.50
N ASN A 187 11.28 1.28 1.70
CA ASN A 187 10.61 0.06 2.16
C ASN A 187 11.62 -1.00 2.55
N ASP A 188 12.70 -1.20 1.80
CA ASP A 188 13.80 -2.08 2.20
C ASP A 188 14.39 -1.64 3.55
N GLU A 189 14.58 -0.33 3.74
CA GLU A 189 15.09 0.25 4.98
C GLU A 189 14.11 0.11 6.15
N VAL A 190 12.83 0.43 5.93
CA VAL A 190 11.76 0.30 6.92
C VAL A 190 11.58 -1.16 7.29
N ALA A 191 11.45 -2.08 6.32
CA ALA A 191 11.32 -3.50 6.56
C ALA A 191 12.54 -4.08 7.28
N THR A 192 13.75 -3.63 6.93
CA THR A 192 14.98 -4.03 7.60
C THR A 192 15.00 -3.54 9.05
N ILE A 193 14.70 -2.27 9.31
CA ILE A 193 14.70 -1.71 10.67
C ILE A 193 13.57 -2.33 11.51
N THR A 194 12.38 -2.47 10.94
CA THR A 194 11.23 -3.11 11.57
C THR A 194 11.54 -4.56 11.91
N GLY A 195 12.03 -5.34 10.96
CA GLY A 195 12.41 -6.74 11.16
C GLY A 195 13.56 -6.90 12.15
N ALA A 196 14.58 -6.03 12.07
CA ALA A 196 15.78 -6.13 12.90
C ALA A 196 15.62 -5.54 14.30
N ALA A 197 14.74 -4.56 14.54
CA ALA A 197 14.67 -3.83 15.81
C ALA A 197 13.58 -4.34 16.76
N PHE A 198 12.50 -4.95 16.27
CA PHE A 198 11.33 -5.26 17.10
C PHE A 198 11.61 -6.44 18.04
N GLU A 199 11.79 -7.62 17.46
CA GLU A 199 11.89 -8.85 18.22
C GLU A 199 13.25 -9.01 18.89
N THR A 200 14.32 -8.45 18.30
CA THR A 200 15.68 -8.52 18.85
C THR A 200 15.85 -7.68 20.12
N ALA A 201 15.27 -6.48 20.15
CA ALA A 201 15.22 -5.64 21.34
C ALA A 201 14.31 -6.26 22.40
N ALA A 202 13.15 -6.81 21.99
CA ALA A 202 12.26 -7.52 22.90
C ALA A 202 12.98 -8.71 23.57
N GLN A 203 13.72 -9.51 22.78
CA GLN A 203 14.49 -10.64 23.27
C GLN A 203 15.57 -10.21 24.27
N SER A 204 16.25 -9.09 24.01
CA SER A 204 17.26 -8.55 24.92
C SER A 204 16.64 -8.13 26.26
N ILE A 205 15.52 -7.39 26.21
CA ILE A 205 14.80 -6.96 27.42
C ILE A 205 14.26 -8.17 28.20
N ARG A 206 13.68 -9.16 27.52
CA ARG A 206 13.20 -10.40 28.16
C ARG A 206 14.31 -11.16 28.86
N THR A 207 15.46 -11.29 28.22
CA THR A 207 16.63 -11.97 28.78
C THR A 207 17.11 -11.25 30.04
N ILE A 208 17.23 -9.91 29.98
CA ILE A 208 17.58 -9.07 31.13
C ILE A 208 16.56 -9.26 32.27
N LEU A 209 15.27 -9.14 31.99
CA LEU A 209 14.22 -9.29 33.01
C LEU A 209 14.22 -10.70 33.60
N TYR A 210 14.38 -11.74 32.79
CA TYR A 210 14.46 -13.12 33.27
C TYR A 210 15.58 -13.29 34.29
N HIS A 211 16.80 -12.83 33.98
CA HIS A 211 17.94 -12.94 34.90
C HIS A 211 17.77 -12.06 36.15
N LEU A 212 17.25 -10.83 36.01
CA LEU A 212 16.97 -9.95 37.14
C LEU A 212 15.91 -10.53 38.08
N TYR A 213 14.82 -11.11 37.56
CA TYR A 213 13.76 -11.67 38.41
C TYR A 213 14.10 -13.07 38.96
N SER A 214 15.03 -13.78 38.31
CA SER A 214 15.54 -15.07 38.81
C SER A 214 16.54 -14.89 39.95
N ASP A 215 17.25 -13.76 40.01
CA ASP A 215 18.21 -13.44 41.08
C ASP A 215 17.77 -12.20 41.88
N ARG A 216 17.28 -12.46 43.11
CA ARG A 216 16.79 -11.40 43.99
C ARG A 216 17.88 -10.43 44.46
N GLU A 217 19.15 -10.85 44.50
CA GLU A 217 20.26 -9.98 44.90
C GLU A 217 20.58 -8.99 43.78
N MET A 218 20.67 -9.46 42.54
CA MET A 218 20.84 -8.59 41.36
C MET A 218 19.72 -7.54 41.26
N LEU A 219 18.47 -7.96 41.46
CA LEU A 219 17.32 -7.03 41.43
C LEU A 219 17.38 -5.99 42.55
N ARG A 220 17.79 -6.40 43.76
CA ARG A 220 17.95 -5.48 44.91
C ARG A 220 19.06 -4.45 44.64
N ASN A 221 20.20 -4.90 44.13
CA ASN A 221 21.33 -4.03 43.81
C ASN A 221 20.96 -3.01 42.73
N LEU A 222 20.28 -3.44 41.66
CA LEU A 222 19.81 -2.52 40.62
C LEU A 222 18.81 -1.49 41.16
N ARG A 223 17.84 -1.92 41.98
CA ARG A 223 16.87 -1.01 42.60
C ARG A 223 17.54 -0.02 43.56
N ALA A 224 18.53 -0.46 44.32
CA ALA A 224 19.29 0.40 45.23
C ALA A 224 20.10 1.45 44.47
N GLU A 225 20.78 1.06 43.39
CA GLU A 225 21.50 2.00 42.52
C GLU A 225 20.57 3.05 41.90
N LEU A 226 19.40 2.61 41.39
CA LEU A 226 18.39 3.52 40.82
C LEU A 226 17.73 4.43 41.87
N ALA A 227 17.53 3.95 43.09
CA ALA A 227 16.96 4.76 44.18
C ALA A 227 17.89 5.89 44.63
N ASN A 228 19.21 5.69 44.52
CA ASN A 228 20.22 6.69 44.85
C ASN A 228 20.53 7.66 43.70
N ALA A 229 20.01 7.41 42.49
CA ALA A 229 20.23 8.26 41.33
C ALA A 229 19.33 9.52 41.37
N HIS A 230 19.88 10.65 40.93
CA HIS A 230 19.15 11.91 40.87
C HIS A 230 18.06 11.89 39.78
N ARG A 231 16.85 12.36 40.14
CA ARG A 231 15.73 12.57 39.22
C ARG A 231 15.63 14.04 38.84
N GLY A 232 15.23 14.33 37.60
CA GLY A 232 14.96 15.68 37.12
C GLY A 232 13.73 16.32 37.78
N GLU A 233 13.46 17.58 37.45
CA GLU A 233 12.33 18.37 37.99
C GLU A 233 10.96 17.77 37.64
N ASP A 234 10.89 16.97 36.58
CA ASP A 234 9.72 16.21 36.12
C ASP A 234 9.56 14.84 36.83
N GLY A 235 10.46 14.49 37.76
CA GLY A 235 10.47 13.21 38.46
C GLY A 235 11.04 12.03 37.64
N GLU A 236 11.50 12.28 36.42
CA GLU A 236 12.10 11.28 35.53
C GLU A 236 13.63 11.24 35.67
N PHE A 237 14.26 10.17 35.17
CA PHE A 237 15.72 10.08 35.16
C PHE A 237 16.29 10.70 33.87
N PRO A 238 17.19 11.70 33.96
CA PRO A 238 17.92 12.19 32.79
C PRO A 238 18.84 11.11 32.21
N ILE A 239 18.94 10.96 30.88
CA ILE A 239 19.84 9.99 30.23
C ILE A 239 21.28 10.13 30.74
N ALA A 240 21.79 11.36 30.85
CA ALA A 240 23.15 11.63 31.30
C ALA A 240 23.45 11.11 32.73
N VAL A 241 22.41 10.88 33.54
CA VAL A 241 22.53 10.23 34.86
C VAL A 241 22.54 8.72 34.70
N LEU A 242 21.60 8.15 33.94
CA LEU A 242 21.50 6.70 33.69
C LEU A 242 22.77 6.14 33.03
N GLU A 243 23.35 6.85 32.07
CA GLU A 243 24.60 6.46 31.39
C GLU A 243 25.79 6.34 32.34
N LYS A 244 25.76 6.99 33.50
CA LYS A 244 26.83 6.95 34.50
C LYS A 244 26.64 5.85 35.54
N LEU A 245 25.52 5.14 35.54
CA LEU A 245 25.23 4.10 36.52
C LEU A 245 25.96 2.81 36.14
N PRO A 246 26.97 2.36 36.93
CA PRO A 246 27.80 1.24 36.55
C PRO A 246 27.05 -0.11 36.56
N PHE A 247 26.18 -0.35 37.54
CA PHE A 247 25.48 -1.62 37.63
C PHE A 247 24.39 -1.76 36.56
N LEU A 248 23.59 -0.70 36.31
CA LEU A 248 22.65 -0.64 35.19
C LEU A 248 23.33 -0.92 33.84
N ASN A 249 24.45 -0.26 33.56
CA ASN A 249 25.20 -0.50 32.33
C ASN A 249 25.77 -1.91 32.26
N GLY A 250 26.25 -2.46 33.37
CA GLY A 250 26.71 -3.85 33.46
C GLY A 250 25.59 -4.84 33.10
N VAL A 251 24.40 -4.66 33.67
CA VAL A 251 23.21 -5.47 33.38
C VAL A 251 22.82 -5.39 31.91
N ILE A 252 22.80 -4.20 31.31
CA ILE A 252 22.46 -4.02 29.89
C ILE A 252 23.49 -4.71 28.99
N ARG A 253 24.78 -4.49 29.22
CA ARG A 253 25.86 -5.08 28.42
C ARG A 253 25.88 -6.60 28.51
N GLU A 254 25.69 -7.15 29.70
CA GLU A 254 25.63 -8.59 29.90
C GLU A 254 24.35 -9.19 29.30
N GLY A 255 23.23 -8.50 29.41
CA GLY A 255 21.99 -8.86 28.72
C GLY A 255 22.15 -8.95 27.21
N LEU A 256 22.83 -7.97 26.60
CA LEU A 256 23.15 -7.99 25.16
C LEU A 256 24.13 -9.11 24.80
N ARG A 257 25.09 -9.43 25.68
CA ARG A 257 26.01 -10.57 25.49
C ARG A 257 25.26 -11.91 25.50
N LEU A 258 24.26 -12.05 26.37
CA LEU A 258 23.43 -13.26 26.50
C LEU A 258 22.31 -13.35 25.46
N SER A 259 21.95 -12.24 24.83
CA SER A 259 20.89 -12.14 23.82
C SER A 259 21.46 -11.70 22.47
N PRO A 260 22.13 -12.58 21.70
CA PRO A 260 22.55 -12.25 20.35
C PRO A 260 21.31 -11.92 19.52
N GLY A 261 21.17 -10.66 19.08
CA GLY A 261 19.95 -10.13 18.46
C GLY A 261 19.48 -10.95 17.25
N LEU A 262 20.41 -11.48 16.46
CA LEU A 262 20.14 -12.49 15.44
C LEU A 262 20.94 -13.74 15.79
N ALA A 263 20.26 -14.86 16.06
CA ALA A 263 20.88 -16.17 16.21
C ALA A 263 21.23 -16.81 14.85
N THR A 264 21.23 -16.03 13.77
CA THR A 264 21.53 -16.47 12.40
C THR A 264 22.96 -16.12 12.03
N ARG A 265 23.53 -16.92 11.12
CA ARG A 265 24.87 -16.70 10.57
C ARG A 265 24.83 -15.49 9.64
N LEU A 266 25.72 -14.52 9.82
CA LEU A 266 25.86 -13.37 8.92
C LEU A 266 26.58 -13.79 7.64
N ALA A 267 25.85 -14.39 6.69
CA ALA A 267 26.40 -14.83 5.42
C ALA A 267 27.01 -13.65 4.64
N ARG A 268 28.16 -13.90 4.01
CA ARG A 268 28.86 -12.95 3.14
C ARG A 268 29.27 -13.65 1.85
N VAL A 269 29.25 -12.88 0.76
CA VAL A 269 29.59 -13.33 -0.59
C VAL A 269 30.57 -12.32 -1.17
N ALA A 270 31.72 -12.75 -1.68
CA ALA A 270 32.66 -11.90 -2.41
C ALA A 270 32.35 -11.96 -3.92
N PRO A 271 31.82 -10.89 -4.55
CA PRO A 271 31.35 -10.98 -5.93
C PRO A 271 32.41 -10.64 -6.99
N ASP A 272 33.47 -9.93 -6.63
CA ASP A 272 34.37 -9.24 -7.58
C ASP A 272 35.86 -9.56 -7.40
N ARG A 273 36.26 -10.18 -6.28
CA ARG A 273 37.65 -10.54 -6.03
C ARG A 273 37.82 -11.80 -5.21
N ASP A 274 38.86 -12.56 -5.54
CA ASP A 274 39.30 -13.69 -4.74
C ASP A 274 39.85 -13.17 -3.41
N LEU A 275 39.18 -13.52 -2.30
CA LEU A 275 39.70 -13.22 -0.96
C LEU A 275 40.73 -14.27 -0.58
N PHE A 276 41.99 -13.85 -0.45
CA PHE A 276 43.07 -14.70 0.04
C PHE A 276 43.21 -14.57 1.54
N MET A 277 42.88 -15.65 2.24
CA MET A 277 42.86 -15.71 3.69
C MET A 277 43.61 -16.95 4.17
N THR A 278 44.50 -16.77 5.16
CA THR A 278 45.36 -17.84 5.68
C THR A 278 45.11 -18.00 7.19
N SER A 279 44.52 -19.11 7.61
CA SER A 279 44.41 -19.51 9.03
C SER A 279 44.35 -21.03 9.11
N GLY A 280 44.98 -21.59 10.15
CA GLY A 280 45.03 -23.04 10.39
C GLY A 280 45.70 -23.87 9.27
N GLY A 281 46.61 -23.29 8.47
CA GLY A 281 47.30 -23.99 7.38
C GLY A 281 46.51 -24.10 6.07
N PHE A 282 45.29 -23.55 6.01
CA PHE A 282 44.47 -23.51 4.80
C PHE A 282 44.56 -22.14 4.13
N ARG A 283 44.74 -22.12 2.80
CA ARG A 283 44.53 -20.94 1.96
C ARG A 283 43.12 -20.99 1.42
N LEU A 284 42.27 -20.09 1.90
CA LEU A 284 40.95 -19.85 1.34
C LEU A 284 41.12 -19.09 0.02
N GLU A 285 40.53 -19.62 -1.05
CA GLU A 285 40.45 -18.98 -2.36
C GLU A 285 38.97 -19.02 -2.76
N PHE A 286 38.32 -17.85 -2.78
CA PHE A 286 36.92 -17.71 -3.14
C PHE A 286 36.80 -17.23 -4.58
N ARG A 287 36.56 -18.15 -5.52
CA ARG A 287 36.02 -17.80 -6.83
C ARG A 287 34.60 -18.34 -6.94
N LEU A 288 33.60 -17.49 -6.74
CA LEU A 288 32.24 -17.86 -7.12
C LEU A 288 32.11 -17.67 -8.62
N VAL A 289 31.91 -18.78 -9.33
CA VAL A 289 31.48 -18.77 -10.72
C VAL A 289 30.20 -17.93 -10.79
N ARG A 290 30.22 -16.86 -11.59
CA ARG A 290 29.01 -16.17 -12.04
C ARG A 290 27.97 -17.24 -12.35
N GLN A 291 26.89 -17.32 -11.57
CA GLN A 291 25.68 -17.87 -12.15
C GLN A 291 25.42 -17.00 -13.39
N GLN A 292 25.53 -17.61 -14.56
CA GLN A 292 25.01 -17.01 -15.78
C GLN A 292 23.57 -16.63 -15.46
N VAL A 293 23.31 -15.33 -15.40
CA VAL A 293 22.03 -14.79 -15.80
C VAL A 293 21.94 -15.15 -17.28
N LEU A 294 21.31 -16.29 -17.57
CA LEU A 294 20.83 -16.58 -18.91
C LEU A 294 19.78 -15.50 -19.19
N ASN A 295 20.10 -14.59 -20.10
CA ASN A 295 19.10 -13.81 -20.82
C ASN A 295 18.12 -14.81 -21.45
N ILE A 296 16.93 -14.90 -20.89
CA ILE A 296 15.76 -15.51 -21.54
C ILE A 296 14.89 -14.34 -22.03
N ASP A 297 15.42 -13.60 -23.02
CA ASP A 297 14.64 -12.59 -23.75
C ASP A 297 14.10 -13.15 -25.08
N ASN A 298 14.19 -14.47 -25.31
CA ASN A 298 13.57 -15.13 -26.45
C ASN A 298 13.13 -16.55 -26.06
N ALA A 299 12.02 -16.63 -25.35
CA ALA A 299 11.22 -17.85 -25.29
C ALA A 299 9.76 -17.40 -25.31
N ASP A 300 9.04 -17.77 -26.37
CA ASP A 300 7.59 -17.64 -26.42
C ASP A 300 7.00 -18.19 -25.11
N PRO A 301 6.09 -17.46 -24.44
CA PRO A 301 5.55 -17.90 -23.17
C PRO A 301 4.84 -19.24 -23.37
N PRO A 302 5.06 -20.24 -22.49
CA PRO A 302 4.38 -21.51 -22.60
C PRO A 302 2.88 -21.28 -22.43
N LEU A 303 2.11 -21.70 -23.43
CA LEU A 303 0.66 -21.82 -23.38
C LEU A 303 0.27 -22.68 -22.19
N LEU A 304 -0.06 -22.04 -21.07
CA LEU A 304 -0.68 -22.72 -19.94
C LEU A 304 -2.11 -23.12 -20.35
N PRO A 305 -2.59 -24.32 -19.99
CA PRO A 305 -3.91 -24.77 -20.36
C PRO A 305 -4.96 -23.79 -19.82
N GLN A 306 -5.88 -23.36 -20.68
CA GLN A 306 -7.10 -22.66 -20.31
C GLN A 306 -7.79 -23.47 -19.21
N SER A 307 -7.76 -22.98 -17.97
CA SER A 307 -8.51 -23.59 -16.88
C SER A 307 -9.98 -23.19 -17.05
N ASN A 308 -10.86 -24.19 -17.03
CA ASN A 308 -12.31 -24.03 -16.95
C ASN A 308 -12.70 -22.84 -16.05
N SER A 309 -13.56 -21.96 -16.58
CA SER A 309 -14.06 -20.73 -15.96
C SER A 309 -14.48 -20.97 -14.50
N ARG A 310 -13.69 -20.45 -13.56
CA ARG A 310 -14.05 -20.48 -12.15
C ARG A 310 -14.94 -19.28 -11.89
N GLN A 311 -16.23 -19.51 -11.64
CA GLN A 311 -17.17 -18.43 -11.38
C GLN A 311 -16.82 -17.71 -10.07
N ALA A 312 -16.73 -16.38 -10.11
CA ALA A 312 -16.41 -15.56 -8.95
C ALA A 312 -17.53 -15.63 -7.90
N ARG A 313 -17.16 -15.74 -6.63
CA ARG A 313 -18.07 -15.87 -5.48
C ARG A 313 -18.19 -14.58 -4.68
N GLY A 314 -17.28 -13.63 -4.89
CA GLY A 314 -17.37 -12.30 -4.31
C GLY A 314 -16.21 -11.40 -4.67
N PHE A 315 -16.36 -10.09 -4.42
CA PHE A 315 -15.37 -9.07 -4.76
C PHE A 315 -15.50 -7.80 -3.91
N ILE A 316 -14.50 -6.94 -4.03
CA ILE A 316 -14.42 -5.66 -3.31
C ILE A 316 -14.35 -4.52 -4.32
N SER A 317 -15.05 -3.42 -4.06
CA SER A 317 -14.89 -2.15 -4.78
C SER A 317 -14.30 -1.08 -3.87
N LEU A 318 -13.15 -0.54 -4.25
CA LEU A 318 -12.40 0.51 -3.55
C LEU A 318 -12.27 1.73 -4.45
N GLY A 319 -12.02 2.90 -3.85
CA GLY A 319 -11.67 4.10 -4.60
C GLY A 319 -12.52 5.32 -4.30
N ASP A 320 -12.54 6.23 -5.25
CA ASP A 320 -13.16 7.55 -5.21
C ASP A 320 -14.60 7.55 -5.75
N SER A 321 -15.11 8.76 -6.02
CA SER A 321 -16.45 9.01 -6.56
C SER A 321 -16.76 8.31 -7.88
N TYR A 322 -15.75 7.97 -8.70
CA TYR A 322 -15.98 7.24 -9.95
C TYR A 322 -16.33 5.78 -9.67
N SER A 323 -15.71 5.14 -8.68
CA SER A 323 -16.14 3.82 -8.20
C SER A 323 -17.41 3.85 -7.33
N ALA A 324 -17.69 4.99 -6.70
CA ALA A 324 -18.94 5.20 -5.95
C ALA A 324 -20.16 5.44 -6.86
N GLY A 325 -19.94 5.95 -8.08
CA GLY A 325 -20.96 6.23 -9.09
C GLY A 325 -21.96 7.31 -8.65
N ILE A 326 -21.48 8.39 -8.05
CA ILE A 326 -22.29 9.51 -7.56
C ILE A 326 -23.31 9.98 -8.63
N GLY A 327 -24.54 10.21 -8.22
CA GLY A 327 -25.63 10.67 -9.11
C GLY A 327 -26.25 9.63 -10.05
N THR A 328 -25.75 8.39 -10.12
CA THR A 328 -26.27 7.36 -11.03
C THR A 328 -27.47 6.60 -10.44
N GLY A 329 -28.44 6.23 -11.29
CA GLY A 329 -29.63 5.47 -10.92
C GLY A 329 -30.89 6.33 -10.79
N ILE A 330 -31.59 6.21 -9.67
CA ILE A 330 -32.85 6.93 -9.44
C ILE A 330 -32.52 8.40 -9.13
N ASP A 331 -32.99 9.32 -9.99
CA ASP A 331 -32.82 10.76 -9.81
C ASP A 331 -33.23 11.20 -8.39
N GLY A 332 -32.28 11.76 -7.65
CA GLY A 332 -32.48 12.26 -6.29
C GLY A 332 -32.43 11.21 -5.16
N LYS A 333 -32.01 9.96 -5.42
CA LYS A 333 -31.89 8.91 -4.39
C LYS A 333 -30.51 8.25 -4.42
N GLU A 334 -29.54 8.91 -3.80
CA GLU A 334 -28.25 8.30 -3.49
C GLU A 334 -28.39 7.40 -2.26
N LEU A 335 -27.71 6.25 -2.25
CA LEU A 335 -27.68 5.37 -1.08
C LEU A 335 -26.83 6.02 0.00
N THR A 336 -27.46 6.75 0.93
CA THR A 336 -26.79 7.25 2.13
C THR A 336 -26.85 6.17 3.20
N SER A 337 -25.75 5.46 3.45
CA SER A 337 -25.60 4.70 4.70
C SER A 337 -25.37 5.69 5.85
N GLU A 338 -25.77 5.34 7.08
CA GLU A 338 -25.41 6.11 8.29
C GLU A 338 -23.88 6.28 8.34
N GLY A 339 -23.38 7.47 7.94
CA GLY A 339 -21.94 7.75 7.80
C GLY A 339 -21.46 8.44 6.50
N ASP A 340 -22.23 9.33 5.88
CA ASP A 340 -21.75 10.39 4.95
C ASP A 340 -21.18 10.03 3.56
N CYS A 341 -21.22 8.78 3.08
CA CYS A 341 -20.72 8.43 1.74
C CYS A 341 -21.82 8.39 0.65
N ARG A 342 -21.67 9.12 -0.47
CA ARG A 342 -22.62 9.14 -1.60
C ARG A 342 -22.33 8.05 -2.64
N ARG A 343 -23.28 7.16 -2.88
CA ARG A 343 -23.18 6.04 -3.83
C ARG A 343 -24.42 5.93 -4.72
N GLY A 344 -24.22 5.67 -6.01
CA GLY A 344 -25.30 5.53 -6.99
C GLY A 344 -25.52 4.09 -7.43
N VAL A 345 -26.79 3.68 -7.56
CA VAL A 345 -27.20 2.28 -7.78
C VAL A 345 -26.83 1.72 -9.15
N HIS A 346 -26.39 2.56 -10.09
CA HIS A 346 -25.87 2.14 -11.40
C HIS A 346 -24.36 2.39 -11.54
N ALA A 347 -23.63 2.51 -10.43
CA ALA A 347 -22.18 2.50 -10.45
C ALA A 347 -21.66 1.20 -11.09
N TYR A 348 -20.56 1.27 -11.84
CA TYR A 348 -20.00 0.09 -12.53
C TYR A 348 -19.75 -1.11 -11.60
N PRO A 349 -19.33 -0.96 -10.32
CA PRO A 349 -19.20 -2.11 -9.43
C PRO A 349 -20.56 -2.73 -9.08
N GLN A 350 -21.60 -1.92 -8.93
CA GLN A 350 -22.97 -2.40 -8.67
C GLN A 350 -23.53 -3.14 -9.89
N LEU A 351 -23.22 -2.67 -11.10
CA LEU A 351 -23.57 -3.37 -12.34
C LEU A 351 -22.86 -4.73 -12.42
N ILE A 352 -21.57 -4.79 -12.06
CA ILE A 352 -20.81 -6.06 -11.97
C ILE A 352 -21.45 -7.01 -10.96
N HIS A 353 -21.85 -6.51 -9.78
CA HIS A 353 -22.49 -7.32 -8.74
C HIS A 353 -23.81 -7.91 -9.23
N HIS A 354 -24.64 -7.11 -9.89
CA HIS A 354 -25.89 -7.59 -10.48
C HIS A 354 -25.69 -8.69 -11.53
N ASP A 355 -24.72 -8.49 -12.42
CA ASP A 355 -24.42 -9.45 -13.49
C ASP A 355 -23.87 -10.76 -12.90
N LEU A 356 -23.11 -10.69 -11.80
CA LEU A 356 -22.69 -11.87 -11.04
C LEU A 356 -23.88 -12.61 -10.41
N ASP A 357 -24.78 -11.92 -9.72
CA ASP A 357 -25.95 -12.53 -9.07
C ASP A 357 -26.88 -13.22 -10.09
N ASN A 358 -27.05 -12.62 -11.27
CA ASN A 358 -27.85 -13.20 -12.36
C ASN A 358 -27.21 -14.44 -12.97
N THR A 359 -25.87 -14.50 -13.05
CA THR A 359 -25.15 -15.62 -13.68
C THR A 359 -24.92 -16.79 -12.72
N THR A 360 -24.79 -16.56 -11.42
CA THR A 360 -24.52 -17.60 -10.40
C THR A 360 -25.80 -18.23 -9.84
N HIS A 361 -26.95 -17.56 -9.97
CA HIS A 361 -28.19 -17.87 -9.23
C HIS A 361 -27.97 -17.96 -7.70
N ALA A 362 -26.91 -17.33 -7.19
CA ALA A 362 -26.52 -17.31 -5.79
C ALA A 362 -25.90 -15.95 -5.46
N SER A 363 -26.33 -15.32 -4.36
CA SER A 363 -25.86 -13.97 -4.01
C SER A 363 -24.34 -13.96 -3.80
N ALA A 364 -23.62 -13.30 -4.71
CA ALA A 364 -22.19 -13.09 -4.62
C ALA A 364 -21.89 -12.10 -3.50
N SER A 365 -20.81 -12.34 -2.76
CA SER A 365 -20.41 -11.39 -1.72
C SER A 365 -19.86 -10.11 -2.35
N PHE A 366 -20.49 -8.98 -2.05
CA PHE A 366 -20.04 -7.69 -2.54
C PHE A 366 -19.73 -6.73 -1.39
N GLN A 367 -18.48 -6.28 -1.32
CA GLN A 367 -18.02 -5.28 -0.36
C GLN A 367 -17.82 -3.95 -1.06
N TRP A 368 -18.82 -3.07 -0.95
CA TRP A 368 -18.76 -1.74 -1.54
C TRP A 368 -18.12 -0.76 -0.56
N LEU A 369 -16.84 -0.45 -0.77
CA LEU A 369 -16.03 0.38 0.14
C LEU A 369 -15.62 1.72 -0.49
N SER A 370 -15.69 1.85 -1.81
CA SER A 370 -15.44 3.10 -2.54
C SER A 370 -16.29 4.25 -2.02
N CYS A 371 -15.69 5.44 -1.96
CA CYS A 371 -16.35 6.62 -1.45
C CYS A 371 -15.94 7.92 -2.14
N THR A 372 -16.89 8.83 -2.33
CA THR A 372 -16.64 10.18 -2.82
C THR A 372 -15.62 10.90 -1.95
N GLY A 373 -14.70 11.64 -2.57
CA GLY A 373 -13.66 12.39 -1.87
C GLY A 373 -12.42 11.58 -1.45
N ALA A 374 -12.41 10.26 -1.67
CA ALA A 374 -11.24 9.46 -1.34
C ALA A 374 -10.00 9.89 -2.13
N VAL A 375 -8.86 9.92 -1.42
CA VAL A 375 -7.50 10.10 -1.95
C VAL A 375 -6.67 8.87 -1.63
N THR A 376 -5.53 8.66 -2.29
CA THR A 376 -4.68 7.48 -2.05
C THR A 376 -4.33 7.27 -0.57
N THR A 377 -4.06 8.33 0.19
CA THR A 377 -3.81 8.23 1.64
C THR A 377 -5.01 7.77 2.45
N GLY A 378 -6.23 8.09 2.00
CA GLY A 378 -7.48 7.64 2.62
C GLY A 378 -7.79 6.17 2.36
N LEU A 379 -7.06 5.50 1.46
CA LEU A 379 -7.17 4.05 1.28
C LEU A 379 -6.21 3.29 2.21
N LEU A 380 -5.04 3.84 2.49
CA LEU A 380 -3.96 3.18 3.23
C LEU A 380 -4.33 2.82 4.68
N SER A 381 -3.77 1.71 5.17
CA SER A 381 -3.97 1.25 6.54
C SER A 381 -3.48 2.28 7.59
N GLY A 382 -4.22 2.41 8.68
CA GLY A 382 -3.90 3.31 9.79
C GLY A 382 -4.36 4.76 9.63
N TYR A 383 -5.02 5.10 8.52
CA TYR A 383 -5.74 6.36 8.37
C TYR A 383 -7.18 6.25 8.93
N PRO A 384 -7.76 7.35 9.47
CA PRO A 384 -9.07 7.31 10.13
C PRO A 384 -10.22 6.73 9.30
N ASP A 385 -10.17 6.93 7.97
CA ASP A 385 -11.22 6.53 7.02
C ASP A 385 -10.71 5.46 6.02
N SER A 386 -9.73 4.65 6.45
CA SER A 386 -9.08 3.64 5.62
C SER A 386 -10.07 2.63 5.03
N GLN A 387 -10.17 2.61 3.70
CA GLN A 387 -10.96 1.59 2.99
C GLN A 387 -10.32 0.19 3.08
N ILE A 388 -8.99 0.09 3.18
CA ILE A 388 -8.29 -1.21 3.27
C ILE A 388 -8.47 -1.84 4.66
N ASP A 389 -8.52 -1.05 5.73
CA ASP A 389 -8.67 -1.58 7.09
C ASP A 389 -10.01 -2.28 7.30
N VAL A 390 -11.07 -1.75 6.69
CA VAL A 390 -12.44 -2.25 6.80
C VAL A 390 -12.76 -3.44 5.88
N ILE A 391 -11.82 -3.89 5.04
CA ILE A 391 -11.99 -5.09 4.21
C ILE A 391 -12.25 -6.31 5.10
N ASN A 392 -13.42 -6.94 4.92
CA ASN A 392 -13.79 -8.18 5.59
C ASN A 392 -13.26 -9.38 4.80
N THR A 393 -12.08 -9.87 5.20
CA THR A 393 -11.42 -11.03 4.59
C THR A 393 -12.05 -12.38 4.95
N SER A 394 -13.08 -12.41 5.80
CA SER A 394 -13.85 -13.63 6.09
C SER A 394 -14.86 -13.96 4.98
N LEU A 395 -15.19 -12.98 4.13
CA LEU A 395 -16.07 -13.16 2.99
C LEU A 395 -15.27 -13.60 1.74
N PRO A 396 -15.89 -14.31 0.77
CA PRO A 396 -15.23 -14.63 -0.49
C PRO A 396 -14.81 -13.37 -1.26
N VAL A 397 -13.56 -13.31 -1.68
CA VAL A 397 -12.98 -12.19 -2.42
C VAL A 397 -12.08 -12.75 -3.53
N ASP A 398 -12.61 -12.81 -4.74
CA ASP A 398 -11.93 -13.37 -5.91
C ASP A 398 -11.29 -12.28 -6.79
N PHE A 399 -11.75 -11.03 -6.73
CA PHE A 399 -11.13 -9.88 -7.38
C PHE A 399 -11.45 -8.56 -6.65
N ALA A 400 -10.80 -7.47 -7.05
CA ALA A 400 -11.14 -6.12 -6.63
C ALA A 400 -11.20 -5.14 -7.80
N THR A 401 -11.98 -4.07 -7.66
CA THR A 401 -11.95 -2.91 -8.57
C THR A 401 -11.48 -1.66 -7.82
N LEU A 402 -10.75 -0.78 -8.52
CA LEU A 402 -10.17 0.42 -7.94
C LEU A 402 -10.22 1.61 -8.93
N SER A 403 -10.81 2.72 -8.50
CA SER A 403 -10.69 4.03 -9.16
C SER A 403 -10.12 5.04 -8.17
N ILE A 404 -8.93 5.60 -8.39
CA ILE A 404 -8.36 6.57 -7.43
C ILE A 404 -7.35 7.51 -8.09
N GLY A 405 -7.33 8.76 -7.63
CA GLY A 405 -6.23 9.70 -7.86
C GLY A 405 -6.62 11.08 -8.41
N GLY A 406 -7.84 11.25 -8.94
CA GLY A 406 -8.29 12.57 -9.39
C GLY A 406 -8.25 13.62 -8.27
N ASN A 407 -8.59 13.20 -7.05
CA ASN A 407 -8.51 14.05 -5.86
C ASN A 407 -7.05 14.34 -5.44
N ASP A 408 -6.14 13.37 -5.57
CA ASP A 408 -4.72 13.53 -5.24
C ASP A 408 -4.01 14.55 -6.14
N LEU A 409 -4.44 14.68 -7.40
CA LEU A 409 -3.87 15.63 -8.37
C LEU A 409 -4.55 17.02 -8.35
N GLY A 410 -5.52 17.23 -7.44
CA GLY A 410 -6.19 18.51 -7.28
C GLY A 410 -7.15 18.87 -8.43
N PHE A 411 -7.77 17.87 -9.07
CA PHE A 411 -8.73 18.11 -10.16
C PHE A 411 -9.88 19.05 -9.72
N PHE A 412 -10.31 18.97 -8.46
CA PHE A 412 -11.28 19.93 -7.93
C PHE A 412 -10.81 21.37 -8.04
N SER A 413 -9.59 21.65 -7.58
CA SER A 413 -9.02 23.00 -7.60
C SER A 413 -8.91 23.52 -9.03
N VAL A 414 -8.52 22.65 -9.97
CA VAL A 414 -8.49 22.98 -11.40
C VAL A 414 -9.88 23.33 -11.90
N MET A 415 -10.89 22.51 -11.62
CA MET A 415 -12.24 22.71 -12.12
C MET A 415 -12.94 23.92 -11.49
N ASN A 416 -12.69 24.17 -10.20
CA ASN A 416 -13.15 25.38 -9.52
C ASN A 416 -12.48 26.63 -10.13
N ALA A 417 -11.19 26.60 -10.44
CA ALA A 417 -10.49 27.77 -10.96
C ALA A 417 -10.68 28.01 -12.47
N CYS A 418 -10.80 26.95 -13.26
CA CYS A 418 -10.77 26.98 -14.73
C CYS A 418 -12.15 26.85 -15.39
N ILE A 419 -13.13 26.21 -14.73
CA ILE A 419 -14.42 25.89 -15.36
C ILE A 419 -15.58 26.56 -14.61
N PHE A 420 -15.77 26.23 -13.33
CA PHE A 420 -17.00 26.57 -12.61
C PHE A 420 -16.97 27.89 -11.85
N ARG A 421 -15.82 28.24 -11.24
CA ARG A 421 -15.69 29.37 -10.29
C ARG A 421 -16.75 29.36 -9.18
N PHE A 422 -16.88 28.25 -8.45
CA PHE A 422 -17.85 28.12 -7.35
C PHE A 422 -17.72 29.25 -6.33
N TYR A 423 -16.49 29.66 -6.01
CA TYR A 423 -16.18 30.72 -5.05
C TYR A 423 -16.04 32.11 -5.68
N GLY A 424 -16.54 32.29 -6.91
CA GLY A 424 -16.44 33.55 -7.66
C GLY A 424 -14.99 33.96 -7.94
N PHE A 425 -14.62 35.19 -7.58
CA PHE A 425 -13.25 35.69 -7.77
C PHE A 425 -12.23 35.04 -6.81
N LYS A 426 -12.70 34.46 -5.70
CA LYS A 426 -11.86 33.79 -4.68
C LYS A 426 -11.48 32.35 -5.05
N SER A 427 -12.00 31.79 -6.15
CA SER A 427 -11.62 30.47 -6.68
C SER A 427 -10.17 30.35 -7.14
N GLY A 428 -9.35 31.40 -7.00
CA GLY A 428 -7.99 31.46 -7.49
C GLY A 428 -7.90 31.70 -9.00
N THR A 429 -6.72 31.47 -9.58
CA THR A 429 -6.49 31.61 -11.02
C THR A 429 -6.29 30.24 -11.65
N CYS A 430 -6.88 30.04 -12.84
CA CYS A 430 -6.73 28.79 -13.59
C CYS A 430 -5.25 28.43 -13.82
N LYS A 431 -4.42 29.43 -14.16
CA LYS A 431 -2.97 29.23 -14.34
C LYS A 431 -2.28 28.65 -13.10
N ALA A 432 -2.62 29.14 -11.90
CA ALA A 432 -2.05 28.64 -10.66
C ALA A 432 -2.52 27.21 -10.34
N ALA A 433 -3.81 26.93 -10.54
CA ALA A 433 -4.38 25.60 -10.31
C ALA A 433 -3.77 24.55 -11.26
N LEU A 434 -3.65 24.87 -12.56
CA LEU A 434 -2.98 24.02 -13.54
C LEU A 434 -1.50 23.78 -13.19
N ALA A 435 -0.78 24.83 -12.79
CA ALA A 435 0.62 24.68 -12.38
C ALA A 435 0.81 23.81 -11.15
N ALA A 436 -0.15 23.83 -10.20
CA ALA A 436 -0.16 22.95 -9.04
C ALA A 436 -0.43 21.49 -9.43
N ALA A 437 -1.42 21.25 -10.29
CA ALA A 437 -1.70 19.91 -10.84
C ALA A 437 -0.49 19.35 -11.60
N ASP A 438 0.19 20.17 -12.40
CA ASP A 438 1.42 19.79 -13.08
C ASP A 438 2.57 19.45 -12.14
N ALA A 439 2.69 20.19 -11.03
CA ALA A 439 3.68 19.89 -10.02
C ALA A 439 3.38 18.55 -9.33
N ALA A 440 2.11 18.25 -9.08
CA ALA A 440 1.66 16.96 -8.53
C ALA A 440 1.94 15.81 -9.51
N ILE A 441 1.66 15.98 -10.81
CA ILE A 441 1.93 14.99 -11.86
C ILE A 441 3.44 14.74 -12.04
N ARG A 442 4.26 15.79 -11.98
CA ARG A 442 5.73 15.67 -12.05
C ARG A 442 6.34 15.08 -10.79
N SER A 443 5.62 15.11 -9.68
CA SER A 443 6.06 14.49 -8.43
C SER A 443 5.84 12.98 -8.51
N ASN A 444 6.77 12.21 -7.95
CA ASN A 444 6.59 10.77 -7.82
C ASN A 444 5.62 10.41 -6.69
N GLU A 445 5.15 11.36 -5.87
CA GLU A 445 4.30 11.08 -4.71
C GLU A 445 3.04 10.28 -5.04
N PHE A 446 2.33 10.62 -6.11
CA PHE A 446 1.12 9.89 -6.50
C PHE A 446 1.43 8.47 -6.96
N GLU A 447 2.42 8.30 -7.86
CA GLU A 447 2.89 6.99 -8.34
C GLU A 447 3.30 6.08 -7.17
N LEU A 448 4.02 6.63 -6.19
CA LEU A 448 4.46 5.94 -4.98
C LEU A 448 3.31 5.54 -4.06
N ARG A 449 2.35 6.43 -3.82
CA ARG A 449 1.18 6.11 -2.97
C ARG A 449 0.28 5.07 -3.62
N LEU A 450 0.05 5.19 -4.93
CA LEU A 450 -0.72 4.21 -5.68
C LEU A 450 -0.05 2.83 -5.66
N GLU A 451 1.28 2.77 -5.78
CA GLU A 451 2.04 1.53 -5.65
C GLU A 451 1.83 0.85 -4.29
N ILE A 452 1.87 1.64 -3.19
CA ILE A 452 1.63 1.15 -1.83
C ILE A 452 0.18 0.67 -1.67
N VAL A 453 -0.81 1.43 -2.16
CA VAL A 453 -2.23 1.04 -2.12
C VAL A 453 -2.44 -0.32 -2.78
N LEU A 454 -1.88 -0.53 -3.98
CA LEU A 454 -1.99 -1.81 -4.69
C LEU A 454 -1.35 -2.96 -3.93
N GLN A 455 -0.20 -2.73 -3.28
CA GLN A 455 0.48 -3.73 -2.47
C GLN A 455 -0.29 -4.06 -1.18
N GLU A 456 -0.80 -3.04 -0.48
CA GLU A 456 -1.60 -3.24 0.73
C GLU A 456 -2.90 -4.01 0.44
N ILE A 457 -3.56 -3.76 -0.69
CA ILE A 457 -4.74 -4.55 -1.09
C ILE A 457 -4.35 -6.02 -1.30
N LEU A 458 -3.27 -6.29 -2.04
CA LEU A 458 -2.78 -7.65 -2.28
C LEU A 458 -2.42 -8.36 -0.97
N ASP A 459 -1.71 -7.69 -0.07
CA ASP A 459 -1.29 -8.22 1.22
C ASP A 459 -2.49 -8.47 2.15
N LYS A 460 -3.46 -7.55 2.18
CA LYS A 460 -4.68 -7.65 3.01
C LYS A 460 -5.49 -8.90 2.65
N VAL A 461 -5.62 -9.21 1.35
CA VAL A 461 -6.35 -10.41 0.90
C VAL A 461 -5.51 -11.70 0.94
N ALA A 462 -4.26 -11.60 1.41
CA ALA A 462 -3.28 -12.68 1.43
C ALA A 462 -3.18 -13.37 0.06
N TRP A 463 -2.91 -12.59 -0.99
CA TRP A 463 -2.89 -13.02 -2.39
C TRP A 463 -2.10 -14.31 -2.65
N GLU A 464 -1.06 -14.61 -1.86
CA GLU A 464 -0.27 -15.85 -1.94
C GLU A 464 -1.13 -17.12 -1.75
N LYS A 465 -2.21 -17.03 -0.94
CA LYS A 465 -3.19 -18.10 -0.73
C LYS A 465 -4.28 -18.13 -1.80
N GLN A 466 -4.40 -17.05 -2.58
CA GLN A 466 -5.42 -16.84 -3.62
C GLN A 466 -4.75 -16.45 -4.94
N PRO A 467 -4.00 -17.35 -5.58
CA PRO A 467 -3.20 -17.04 -6.78
C PRO A 467 -4.04 -16.80 -8.05
N TRP A 468 -5.35 -16.63 -7.95
CA TRP A 468 -6.24 -16.15 -9.01
C TRP A 468 -6.71 -14.71 -8.78
N PHE A 469 -6.50 -14.14 -7.59
CA PHE A 469 -6.95 -12.80 -7.26
C PHE A 469 -6.31 -11.76 -8.18
N SER A 470 -7.13 -10.83 -8.66
CA SER A 470 -6.72 -9.73 -9.53
C SER A 470 -7.39 -8.41 -9.12
N ILE A 471 -6.70 -7.30 -9.34
CA ILE A 471 -7.22 -5.94 -9.13
C ILE A 471 -7.41 -5.27 -10.49
N ALA A 472 -8.62 -4.83 -10.82
CA ALA A 472 -8.90 -4.00 -11.98
C ALA A 472 -8.86 -2.51 -11.58
N VAL A 473 -7.81 -1.80 -12.01
CA VAL A 473 -7.62 -0.37 -11.78
C VAL A 473 -8.12 0.40 -12.99
N THR A 474 -9.22 1.14 -12.83
CA THR A 474 -9.83 1.91 -13.92
C THR A 474 -9.09 3.22 -14.14
N GLY A 475 -8.85 3.58 -15.40
CA GLY A 475 -8.41 4.93 -15.78
C GLY A 475 -9.54 5.96 -15.69
N TYR A 476 -9.34 7.11 -16.32
CA TYR A 476 -10.33 8.17 -16.47
C TYR A 476 -10.50 8.54 -17.95
N ALA A 477 -11.71 8.93 -18.35
CA ALA A 477 -11.95 9.43 -19.69
C ALA A 477 -11.74 10.95 -19.78
N ARG A 478 -11.18 11.40 -20.90
CA ARG A 478 -11.07 12.81 -21.26
C ARG A 478 -12.44 13.46 -21.29
N PHE A 479 -12.51 14.68 -20.78
CA PHE A 479 -13.79 15.37 -20.60
C PHE A 479 -14.29 16.03 -21.87
N PHE A 480 -13.39 16.59 -22.68
CA PHE A 480 -13.77 17.45 -23.79
C PHE A 480 -13.32 16.84 -25.11
N ASN A 481 -14.11 17.03 -26.15
CA ASN A 481 -13.54 17.17 -27.48
C ASN A 481 -12.87 18.56 -27.54
N ASP A 482 -11.60 18.61 -27.91
CA ASP A 482 -10.75 19.80 -27.98
C ASP A 482 -10.34 20.15 -29.42
N GLU A 483 -11.04 19.62 -30.42
CA GLU A 483 -10.82 19.89 -31.84
C GLU A 483 -11.82 20.91 -32.41
N THR A 484 -13.03 20.90 -31.87
CA THR A 484 -14.21 21.68 -32.27
C THR A 484 -14.15 23.14 -31.79
N PRO A 485 -14.43 24.16 -32.63
CA PRO A 485 -14.49 25.56 -32.17
C PRO A 485 -15.80 25.94 -31.46
N GLU A 486 -16.85 25.12 -31.56
CA GLU A 486 -18.23 25.41 -31.15
C GLU A 486 -18.35 25.81 -29.67
N CYS A 487 -17.47 25.29 -28.81
CA CYS A 487 -17.46 25.59 -27.38
C CYS A 487 -16.59 26.78 -26.95
N ASP A 488 -15.78 27.38 -27.83
CA ASP A 488 -14.77 28.36 -27.41
C ASP A 488 -15.38 29.62 -26.77
N GLY A 489 -16.59 30.00 -27.18
CA GLY A 489 -17.35 31.12 -26.62
C GLY A 489 -18.20 30.77 -25.40
N MET A 490 -18.29 29.50 -25.04
CA MET A 490 -19.21 28.97 -24.03
C MET A 490 -18.57 28.92 -22.64
N SER A 491 -19.38 28.75 -21.60
CA SER A 491 -18.94 28.67 -20.21
C SER A 491 -19.79 27.63 -19.47
N LEU A 492 -19.22 26.96 -18.47
CA LEU A 492 -19.99 26.22 -17.46
C LEU A 492 -19.95 26.93 -16.10
N GLY A 493 -19.52 28.20 -16.09
CA GLY A 493 -19.36 28.97 -14.87
C GLY A 493 -20.68 29.14 -14.14
N VAL A 494 -20.64 29.01 -12.82
CA VAL A 494 -21.82 29.21 -11.96
C VAL A 494 -22.33 30.64 -12.04
N TRP A 495 -21.41 31.61 -12.14
CA TRP A 495 -21.70 33.04 -12.11
C TRP A 495 -21.59 33.65 -13.50
N TYR A 496 -22.39 34.69 -13.76
CA TYR A 496 -22.32 35.45 -15.00
C TYR A 496 -20.89 35.95 -15.27
N GLY A 497 -20.39 35.76 -16.49
CA GLY A 497 -19.00 36.10 -16.84
C GLY A 497 -17.97 35.06 -16.37
N GLY A 498 -18.39 33.81 -16.18
CA GLY A 498 -17.50 32.68 -15.89
C GLY A 498 -16.45 32.40 -16.97
N PRO A 499 -15.46 31.53 -16.68
CA PRO A 499 -14.40 31.17 -17.61
C PRO A 499 -14.94 30.58 -18.90
N LYS A 500 -14.25 30.85 -20.02
CA LYS A 500 -14.61 30.29 -21.32
C LYS A 500 -14.01 28.91 -21.51
N LEU A 501 -14.74 27.99 -22.14
CA LEU A 501 -14.28 26.66 -22.53
C LEU A 501 -13.41 26.73 -23.80
N SER A 502 -12.40 27.60 -23.79
CA SER A 502 -11.50 27.73 -24.93
C SER A 502 -10.81 26.40 -25.21
N ARG A 503 -10.45 26.20 -26.47
CA ARG A 503 -9.68 25.04 -26.93
C ARG A 503 -8.45 24.77 -26.06
N ASP A 504 -7.73 25.82 -25.68
CA ASP A 504 -6.55 25.70 -24.81
C ASP A 504 -6.90 25.09 -23.44
N ILE A 505 -8.00 25.53 -22.81
CA ILE A 505 -8.44 24.98 -21.53
C ILE A 505 -8.91 23.53 -21.70
N ARG A 506 -9.68 23.22 -22.74
CA ARG A 506 -10.15 21.86 -23.04
C ARG A 506 -8.99 20.89 -23.27
N SER A 507 -8.03 21.27 -24.12
CA SER A 507 -6.79 20.51 -24.38
C SER A 507 -6.02 20.30 -23.09
N ARG A 508 -5.85 21.36 -22.29
CA ARG A 508 -5.07 21.27 -21.06
C ARG A 508 -5.71 20.35 -20.02
N MET A 509 -7.03 20.38 -19.89
CA MET A 509 -7.79 19.46 -19.04
C MET A 509 -7.61 18.00 -19.48
N ASN A 510 -7.69 17.75 -20.80
CA ASN A 510 -7.49 16.43 -21.36
C ASN A 510 -6.06 15.91 -21.13
N GLU A 511 -5.04 16.76 -21.26
CA GLU A 511 -3.64 16.41 -20.99
C GLU A 511 -3.40 15.94 -19.55
N LEU A 512 -4.07 16.57 -18.56
CA LEU A 512 -3.97 16.15 -17.15
C LEU A 512 -4.51 14.72 -16.96
N ILE A 513 -5.61 14.38 -17.63
CA ILE A 513 -6.24 13.05 -17.56
C ILE A 513 -5.34 12.00 -18.21
N VAL A 514 -4.79 12.31 -19.39
CA VAL A 514 -3.85 11.41 -20.09
C VAL A 514 -2.60 11.17 -19.23
N ALA A 515 -2.01 12.22 -18.68
CA ALA A 515 -0.84 12.10 -17.81
C ALA A 515 -1.12 11.27 -16.55
N MET A 516 -2.31 11.43 -15.95
CA MET A 516 -2.75 10.61 -14.83
C MET A 516 -2.88 9.13 -15.22
N ASN A 517 -3.57 8.83 -16.33
CA ASN A 517 -3.71 7.47 -16.84
C ASN A 517 -2.35 6.84 -17.14
N ASP A 518 -1.39 7.61 -17.67
CA ASP A 518 -0.03 7.14 -17.93
C ASP A 518 0.72 6.81 -16.63
N ILE A 519 0.57 7.61 -15.57
CA ILE A 519 1.11 7.27 -14.24
C ILE A 519 0.50 5.97 -13.75
N THR A 520 -0.84 5.84 -13.74
CA THR A 520 -1.53 4.63 -13.30
C THR A 520 -1.07 3.39 -14.08
N ARG A 521 -0.99 3.49 -15.41
CA ARG A 521 -0.53 2.39 -16.29
C ARG A 521 0.92 1.99 -15.95
N ARG A 522 1.82 2.96 -15.75
CA ARG A 522 3.22 2.69 -15.33
C ARG A 522 3.28 2.04 -13.95
N THR A 523 2.51 2.52 -12.97
CA THR A 523 2.45 1.92 -11.62
C THR A 523 1.96 0.48 -11.66
N VAL A 524 0.91 0.19 -12.42
CA VAL A 524 0.41 -1.17 -12.62
C VAL A 524 1.49 -2.09 -13.21
N ALA A 525 2.21 -1.61 -14.23
CA ALA A 525 3.32 -2.37 -14.81
C ALA A 525 4.47 -2.62 -13.81
N LEU A 526 4.81 -1.63 -12.98
CA LEU A 526 5.81 -1.76 -11.92
C LEU A 526 5.42 -2.81 -10.86
N VAL A 527 4.16 -2.78 -10.40
CA VAL A 527 3.64 -3.78 -9.46
C VAL A 527 3.66 -5.17 -10.08
N ASN A 528 3.22 -5.31 -11.34
CA ASN A 528 3.23 -6.59 -12.04
C ASN A 528 4.63 -7.14 -12.30
N GLY A 529 5.63 -6.28 -12.54
CA GLY A 529 7.02 -6.67 -12.76
C GLY A 529 7.64 -7.46 -11.59
N ARG A 530 7.04 -7.38 -10.40
CA ARG A 530 7.45 -8.14 -9.21
C ARG A 530 7.02 -9.62 -9.25
N PHE A 531 6.09 -9.99 -10.14
CA PHE A 531 5.53 -11.35 -10.24
C PHE A 531 6.08 -12.12 -11.46
N GLN A 532 7.41 -12.14 -11.65
CA GLN A 532 8.07 -12.74 -12.81
C GLN A 532 7.58 -14.18 -13.13
N GLY A 533 7.09 -14.39 -14.35
CA GLY A 533 6.61 -15.69 -14.84
C GLY A 533 5.21 -16.10 -14.39
N ALA A 534 4.48 -15.24 -13.66
CA ALA A 534 3.09 -15.45 -13.25
C ALA A 534 2.12 -14.56 -14.04
N ARG A 535 0.83 -14.89 -14.03
CA ARG A 535 -0.24 -14.05 -14.59
C ARG A 535 -0.25 -12.67 -13.89
N PRO A 536 -0.56 -11.57 -14.61
CA PRO A 536 -0.63 -10.24 -14.01
C PRO A 536 -1.67 -10.20 -12.88
N ARG A 537 -1.32 -9.50 -11.80
CA ARG A 537 -2.14 -9.37 -10.58
C ARG A 537 -2.96 -8.10 -10.56
N VAL A 538 -2.50 -7.10 -11.29
CA VAL A 538 -3.16 -5.81 -11.39
C VAL A 538 -3.37 -5.51 -12.86
N LEU A 539 -4.54 -5.06 -13.25
CA LEU A 539 -4.90 -4.73 -14.62
C LEU A 539 -5.21 -3.25 -14.68
N PHE A 540 -4.67 -2.56 -15.68
CA PHE A 540 -5.09 -1.21 -16.00
C PHE A 540 -6.21 -1.27 -17.04
N VAL A 541 -7.37 -0.71 -16.71
CA VAL A 541 -8.55 -0.69 -17.59
C VAL A 541 -8.67 0.69 -18.22
N ASP A 542 -8.26 0.78 -19.48
CA ASP A 542 -8.31 2.01 -20.27
C ASP A 542 -9.60 2.06 -21.10
N TYR A 543 -10.53 2.94 -20.71
CA TYR A 543 -11.81 3.11 -21.39
C TYR A 543 -11.94 4.50 -22.06
N ASP A 544 -10.88 5.32 -22.06
CA ASP A 544 -10.96 6.71 -22.52
C ASP A 544 -11.46 6.82 -23.96
N ALA A 545 -10.93 5.98 -24.86
CA ALA A 545 -11.29 5.99 -26.27
C ALA A 545 -12.77 5.63 -26.51
N LEU A 546 -13.40 4.89 -25.60
CA LEU A 546 -14.81 4.51 -25.72
C LEU A 546 -15.72 5.73 -25.55
N PHE A 547 -15.29 6.74 -24.80
CA PHE A 547 -16.06 7.97 -24.57
C PHE A 547 -16.06 8.93 -25.77
N ASN A 548 -15.27 8.67 -26.82
CA ASN A 548 -15.25 9.49 -28.04
C ASN A 548 -16.67 9.58 -28.66
N GLY A 549 -17.14 10.79 -28.96
CA GLY A 549 -18.50 11.04 -29.46
C GLY A 549 -19.53 11.26 -28.34
N HIS A 550 -19.15 11.07 -27.09
CA HIS A 550 -20.01 11.19 -25.90
C HIS A 550 -19.44 12.16 -24.84
N ARG A 551 -18.40 12.93 -25.20
CA ARG A 551 -17.77 13.94 -24.32
C ARG A 551 -18.52 15.27 -24.36
N PHE A 552 -18.04 16.24 -23.58
CA PHE A 552 -18.45 17.65 -23.74
C PHE A 552 -17.87 18.21 -25.04
N CYS A 553 -18.59 19.15 -25.67
CA CYS A 553 -18.12 19.88 -26.86
C CYS A 553 -17.89 19.03 -28.11
N GLU A 554 -18.61 17.91 -28.26
CA GLU A 554 -18.58 17.08 -29.47
C GLU A 554 -19.12 17.85 -30.71
N PRO A 555 -18.81 17.40 -31.95
CA PRO A 555 -19.20 18.10 -33.16
C PRO A 555 -20.71 18.36 -33.23
N GLY A 556 -21.09 19.63 -33.40
CA GLY A 556 -22.49 20.05 -33.44
C GLY A 556 -23.13 20.32 -32.07
N VAL A 557 -22.39 20.20 -30.97
CA VAL A 557 -22.85 20.49 -29.60
C VAL A 557 -22.24 21.80 -29.10
N ALA A 558 -23.07 22.69 -28.57
CA ALA A 558 -22.65 23.91 -27.88
C ALA A 558 -23.09 23.85 -26.40
N GLU A 559 -22.12 23.74 -25.49
CA GLU A 559 -22.38 23.59 -24.06
C GLU A 559 -22.73 24.91 -23.37
N PRO A 560 -23.50 24.94 -22.25
CA PRO A 560 -24.20 23.81 -21.68
C PRO A 560 -25.47 23.49 -22.48
N ASP A 561 -25.58 22.25 -22.93
CA ASP A 561 -26.82 21.71 -23.50
C ASP A 561 -27.48 20.81 -22.46
N PHE A 562 -28.36 21.39 -21.65
CA PHE A 562 -28.94 20.76 -20.44
C PHE A 562 -29.81 19.52 -20.72
N ASP A 563 -30.42 19.44 -21.90
CA ASP A 563 -31.35 18.38 -22.28
C ASP A 563 -30.66 17.24 -23.03
N ARG A 564 -29.34 17.33 -23.22
CA ARG A 564 -28.59 16.37 -23.99
C ARG A 564 -28.46 15.02 -23.28
N THR A 565 -28.88 13.96 -23.98
CA THR A 565 -28.91 12.58 -23.47
C THR A 565 -27.76 11.70 -23.97
N ASP A 566 -27.09 12.10 -25.06
CA ASP A 566 -26.03 11.32 -25.69
C ASP A 566 -24.68 11.43 -24.96
N THR A 567 -24.47 12.45 -24.12
CA THR A 567 -23.28 12.56 -23.28
C THR A 567 -23.23 11.46 -22.23
N TRP A 568 -22.03 10.93 -21.98
CA TRP A 568 -21.80 9.97 -20.92
C TRP A 568 -21.31 10.61 -19.63
N PHE A 569 -21.11 11.92 -19.59
CA PHE A 569 -20.89 12.67 -18.35
C PHE A 569 -22.15 13.39 -17.91
N PHE A 570 -22.37 13.54 -16.60
CA PHE A 570 -23.46 14.39 -16.12
C PHE A 570 -23.26 15.83 -16.60
N LEU A 571 -24.32 16.40 -17.17
CA LEU A 571 -24.39 17.83 -17.42
C LEU A 571 -24.67 18.54 -16.09
N VAL A 572 -24.33 19.82 -16.05
CA VAL A 572 -24.78 20.71 -14.98
C VAL A 572 -26.31 20.64 -14.92
N GLY A 573 -26.92 20.24 -13.80
CA GLY A 573 -28.39 20.15 -13.73
C GLY A 573 -29.02 18.95 -14.46
N GLY A 574 -28.29 18.20 -15.27
CA GLY A 574 -28.85 17.16 -16.14
C GLY A 574 -29.27 15.88 -15.40
N PRO A 575 -30.32 15.18 -15.88
CA PRO A 575 -30.73 13.89 -15.35
C PRO A 575 -29.72 12.79 -15.71
N ASP A 576 -29.83 11.64 -15.05
CA ASP A 576 -29.12 10.44 -15.51
C ASP A 576 -29.64 9.97 -16.89
N ASN A 577 -28.85 9.20 -17.63
CA ASN A 577 -29.19 8.71 -18.98
C ASN A 577 -29.48 7.19 -19.03
N ALA A 578 -29.88 6.62 -17.90
CA ALA A 578 -30.25 5.22 -17.77
C ALA A 578 -31.35 4.83 -18.79
N LYS A 579 -31.20 3.68 -19.45
CA LYS A 579 -32.22 3.14 -20.36
C LYS A 579 -33.33 2.43 -19.55
N ASN A 580 -34.54 2.32 -20.09
CA ASN A 580 -35.64 1.55 -19.47
C ASN A 580 -35.33 0.06 -19.19
N GLN A 581 -34.23 -0.49 -19.73
CA GLN A 581 -33.75 -1.84 -19.42
C GLN A 581 -32.87 -1.90 -18.16
N THR A 582 -32.27 -0.77 -17.76
CA THR A 582 -31.55 -0.61 -16.49
C THR A 582 -32.45 -0.18 -15.33
N THR A 583 -33.70 0.22 -15.59
CA THR A 583 -34.69 0.39 -14.53
C THR A 583 -35.17 -0.98 -14.06
N TRP A 584 -34.57 -1.42 -12.95
CA TRP A 584 -34.95 -2.60 -12.20
C TRP A 584 -36.48 -2.72 -12.08
N PRO A 585 -37.08 -3.87 -12.45
CA PRO A 585 -38.49 -4.08 -12.18
C PRO A 585 -38.70 -3.98 -10.68
N ASN A 586 -39.67 -3.15 -10.27
CA ASN A 586 -40.05 -2.94 -8.88
C ASN A 586 -40.00 -4.25 -8.08
N GLY A 587 -39.00 -4.37 -7.19
CA GLY A 587 -39.03 -5.33 -6.08
C GLY A 587 -38.49 -6.74 -6.33
N THR A 588 -37.50 -6.97 -7.20
CA THR A 588 -36.83 -8.30 -7.26
C THR A 588 -35.45 -8.30 -6.59
N ASN A 589 -35.45 -8.70 -5.31
CA ASN A 589 -34.47 -9.56 -4.62
C ASN A 589 -32.98 -9.41 -4.95
N GLY A 590 -32.38 -8.29 -4.58
CA GLY A 590 -30.92 -8.13 -4.50
C GLY A 590 -30.41 -7.49 -3.20
N ASP A 591 -31.29 -7.13 -2.25
CA ASP A 591 -30.86 -6.40 -1.05
C ASP A 591 -31.76 -6.66 0.16
N PRO A 592 -31.32 -7.47 1.15
CA PRO A 592 -32.01 -7.61 2.43
C PRO A 592 -31.78 -6.43 3.39
N GLU A 593 -31.00 -5.39 3.06
CA GLU A 593 -30.73 -4.27 3.99
C GLU A 593 -31.11 -2.85 3.49
N SER A 594 -31.40 -2.60 2.20
CA SER A 594 -31.89 -1.26 1.76
C SER A 594 -33.33 -0.90 2.17
N THR A 595 -34.13 -1.84 2.67
CA THR A 595 -35.54 -1.54 2.99
C THR A 595 -35.77 -0.77 4.30
N LYS A 596 -34.72 -0.41 5.06
CA LYS A 596 -34.90 0.34 6.33
C LYS A 596 -34.87 1.87 6.19
N TYR A 597 -34.34 2.42 5.11
CA TYR A 597 -34.26 3.88 4.87
C TYR A 597 -35.17 4.38 3.73
N GLN A 598 -36.28 3.69 3.47
CA GLN A 598 -37.27 4.10 2.47
C GLN A 598 -38.21 5.23 2.92
N ARG A 599 -37.86 6.02 3.94
CA ARG A 599 -38.66 7.19 4.34
C ARG A 599 -37.77 8.41 4.57
N ASP A 600 -38.18 9.48 3.92
CA ASP A 600 -37.80 10.88 4.15
C ASP A 600 -36.63 11.44 3.34
N MET A 601 -36.87 11.72 2.05
CA MET A 601 -36.39 12.97 1.44
C MET A 601 -37.41 13.48 0.41
N ALA A 602 -38.46 14.13 0.92
CA ALA A 602 -38.93 15.33 0.22
C ALA A 602 -37.73 16.27 0.10
N GLY A 603 -37.60 17.00 -1.00
CA GLY A 603 -36.52 17.98 -1.18
C GLY A 603 -36.30 18.77 0.12
N LEU A 604 -35.02 18.97 0.47
CA LEU A 604 -34.55 19.77 1.61
C LEU A 604 -35.56 20.89 1.94
N SER A 605 -36.16 20.79 3.13
CA SER A 605 -37.08 21.80 3.64
C SER A 605 -36.42 23.19 3.58
N PRO A 606 -37.18 24.29 3.38
CA PRO A 606 -36.67 25.66 3.48
C PRO A 606 -35.98 26.00 4.83
N HIS A 607 -36.03 25.10 5.80
CA HIS A 607 -35.41 25.19 7.13
C HIS A 607 -34.29 24.14 7.34
N SER A 608 -33.78 23.50 6.28
CA SER A 608 -32.69 22.52 6.38
C SER A 608 -31.36 23.22 6.69
N PRO A 609 -30.61 22.81 7.74
CA PRO A 609 -29.38 23.48 8.20
C PRO A 609 -28.13 23.25 7.32
N LEU A 610 -28.31 22.80 6.07
CA LEU A 610 -27.25 22.57 5.07
C LEU A 610 -27.40 23.70 4.04
N VAL A 611 -26.70 24.83 4.10
CA VAL A 611 -25.25 25.05 4.10
C VAL A 611 -25.02 26.44 4.71
N ASP A 612 -24.83 26.52 6.02
CA ASP A 612 -24.46 27.78 6.66
C ASP A 612 -23.04 28.18 6.17
N PRO A 613 -22.89 29.34 5.48
CA PRO A 613 -21.60 29.76 4.92
C PRO A 613 -20.51 29.89 5.99
N ASP A 614 -20.89 30.14 7.25
CA ASP A 614 -19.94 30.29 8.35
C ASP A 614 -19.44 28.94 8.90
N THR A 615 -20.19 27.84 8.69
CA THR A 615 -19.90 26.53 9.32
C THR A 615 -19.74 25.37 8.35
N CYS A 616 -20.11 25.51 7.07
CA CYS A 616 -20.09 24.41 6.10
C CYS A 616 -18.67 23.95 5.71
N LEU A 617 -17.69 24.87 5.71
CA LEU A 617 -16.39 24.63 5.06
C LEU A 617 -15.59 23.53 5.75
N VAL A 618 -15.54 23.55 7.09
CA VAL A 618 -14.75 22.60 7.88
C VAL A 618 -15.22 21.15 7.66
N ASN A 619 -16.52 20.93 7.62
CA ASN A 619 -17.09 19.60 7.41
C ASN A 619 -16.91 19.12 5.97
N ALA A 620 -17.11 20.02 4.99
CA ALA A 620 -16.93 19.72 3.58
C ALA A 620 -15.46 19.39 3.24
N GLU A 621 -14.49 20.16 3.77
CA GLU A 621 -13.05 19.88 3.60
C GLU A 621 -12.64 18.58 4.27
N LYS A 622 -13.17 18.30 5.47
CA LYS A 622 -12.88 17.06 6.18
C LYS A 622 -13.35 15.82 5.42
N ARG A 623 -14.52 15.89 4.78
CA ARG A 623 -15.10 14.78 4.01
C ARG A 623 -14.46 14.60 2.64
N GLY A 624 -13.90 15.67 2.06
CA GLY A 624 -13.32 15.65 0.72
C GLY A 624 -14.35 15.48 -0.41
N ASP A 625 -15.65 15.44 -0.08
CA ASP A 625 -16.72 15.45 -1.08
C ASP A 625 -16.72 16.82 -1.77
N TRP A 626 -16.22 16.84 -2.99
CA TRP A 626 -16.22 18.06 -3.79
C TRP A 626 -17.62 18.61 -3.92
N GLY A 627 -18.63 17.80 -4.24
CA GLY A 627 -20.00 18.28 -4.40
C GLY A 627 -20.43 19.12 -3.20
N GLU A 628 -20.20 18.62 -1.99
CA GLU A 628 -20.43 19.39 -0.75
C GLU A 628 -19.58 20.67 -0.65
N LEU A 629 -18.30 20.59 -1.01
CA LEU A 629 -17.37 21.73 -1.01
C LEU A 629 -17.74 22.82 -2.03
N ALA A 630 -18.21 22.45 -3.21
CA ALA A 630 -18.72 23.35 -4.23
C ALA A 630 -20.00 24.06 -3.76
N LEU A 631 -20.93 23.32 -3.13
CA LEU A 631 -22.13 23.90 -2.53
C LEU A 631 -21.77 24.92 -1.45
N CYS A 632 -20.82 24.59 -0.58
CA CYS A 632 -20.31 25.50 0.44
C CYS A 632 -19.65 26.75 -0.17
N TYR A 633 -18.80 26.60 -1.18
CA TYR A 633 -18.19 27.74 -1.88
C TYR A 633 -19.21 28.65 -2.56
N MET A 634 -20.25 28.10 -3.16
CA MET A 634 -21.34 28.88 -3.77
C MET A 634 -22.12 29.67 -2.71
N ALA A 635 -22.41 29.03 -1.57
CA ALA A 635 -23.09 29.68 -0.44
C ALA A 635 -22.25 30.84 0.13
N ILE A 636 -20.96 30.62 0.37
CA ILE A 636 -20.06 31.66 0.88
C ILE A 636 -19.88 32.78 -0.15
N ALA A 637 -19.70 32.45 -1.43
CA ALA A 637 -19.57 33.46 -2.49
C ALA A 637 -20.77 34.41 -2.54
N LYS A 638 -21.99 33.85 -2.49
CA LYS A 638 -23.23 34.63 -2.54
C LYS A 638 -23.48 35.43 -1.27
N HIS A 639 -23.08 34.89 -0.12
CA HIS A 639 -23.11 35.58 1.16
C HIS A 639 -22.15 36.80 1.16
N ASP A 640 -20.91 36.60 0.71
CA ASP A 640 -19.87 37.63 0.69
C ASP A 640 -20.14 38.72 -0.37
N ASP A 641 -20.72 38.34 -1.51
CA ASP A 641 -21.06 39.26 -2.60
C ASP A 641 -22.49 39.04 -3.09
N SER A 642 -23.40 39.81 -2.51
CA SER A 642 -24.82 39.80 -2.89
C SER A 642 -25.08 40.18 -4.35
N SER A 643 -24.14 40.85 -5.03
CA SER A 643 -24.28 41.28 -6.42
C SER A 643 -24.04 40.17 -7.45
N LEU A 644 -23.46 39.04 -7.05
CA LEU A 644 -23.24 37.88 -7.91
C LEU A 644 -24.56 37.38 -8.49
N ARG A 645 -24.60 37.24 -9.81
CA ARG A 645 -25.75 36.71 -10.55
C ARG A 645 -25.41 35.31 -11.08
N PRO A 646 -26.25 34.30 -10.85
CA PRO A 646 -26.11 33.01 -11.51
C PRO A 646 -26.06 33.18 -13.04
N ALA A 647 -25.28 32.35 -13.72
CA ALA A 647 -25.22 32.34 -15.18
C ALA A 647 -26.46 31.69 -15.81
N TYR A 648 -27.17 30.84 -15.07
CA TYR A 648 -28.32 30.05 -15.53
C TYR A 648 -29.45 30.13 -14.51
N ASP A 649 -30.58 30.75 -14.90
CA ASP A 649 -31.71 31.04 -13.99
C ASP A 649 -32.54 29.78 -13.63
N GLU A 650 -32.65 28.80 -14.55
CA GLU A 650 -33.47 27.59 -14.36
C GLU A 650 -32.84 26.56 -13.40
N VAL A 651 -31.52 26.54 -13.28
CA VAL A 651 -30.80 25.62 -12.37
C VAL A 651 -30.94 26.07 -10.90
N VAL A 652 -31.41 27.31 -10.64
CA VAL A 652 -31.39 27.95 -9.31
C VAL A 652 -32.80 28.26 -8.77
N ALA A 653 -33.86 28.06 -9.55
CA ALA A 653 -35.18 28.59 -9.22
C ALA A 653 -36.26 27.51 -9.00
N SER A 654 -36.49 27.14 -7.73
CA SER A 654 -37.86 26.98 -7.20
C SER A 654 -37.93 27.11 -5.67
N ASN A 655 -38.15 28.35 -5.21
CA ASN A 655 -38.71 28.74 -3.90
C ASN A 655 -37.99 28.32 -2.60
N GLY A 656 -36.85 28.94 -2.32
CA GLY A 656 -36.24 29.02 -0.99
C GLY A 656 -34.86 29.65 -1.07
N MET A 657 -34.51 30.54 -0.13
CA MET A 657 -33.34 31.44 -0.21
C MET A 657 -31.96 30.74 -0.25
N TRP A 658 -31.90 29.39 -0.24
CA TRP A 658 -30.65 28.63 -0.11
C TRP A 658 -30.68 27.23 -0.76
N TRP A 659 -31.42 27.04 -1.86
CA TRP A 659 -31.34 25.77 -2.60
C TRP A 659 -30.22 25.82 -3.64
N VAL A 660 -29.06 25.26 -3.29
CA VAL A 660 -27.98 25.02 -4.26
C VAL A 660 -28.09 23.57 -4.75
N PRO A 661 -28.20 23.29 -6.06
CA PRO A 661 -28.44 21.94 -6.53
C PRO A 661 -27.19 21.07 -6.41
N THR A 662 -27.37 19.83 -5.96
CA THR A 662 -26.38 18.74 -5.99
C THR A 662 -25.85 18.42 -7.40
N SER A 663 -26.43 19.01 -8.45
CA SER A 663 -26.14 18.69 -9.84
C SER A 663 -24.76 19.12 -10.32
N TYR A 664 -24.15 20.15 -9.72
CA TYR A 664 -22.77 20.54 -10.03
C TYR A 664 -21.75 19.52 -9.50
N GLY A 665 -22.05 18.86 -8.38
CA GLY A 665 -21.13 17.92 -7.72
C GLY A 665 -20.92 16.62 -8.49
N LYS A 666 -21.88 16.26 -9.36
CA LYS A 666 -21.78 15.11 -10.28
C LYS A 666 -21.30 15.49 -11.68
N THR A 667 -21.21 16.78 -12.01
CA THR A 667 -20.78 17.21 -13.35
C THR A 667 -19.34 16.72 -13.58
N PHE A 668 -19.07 16.12 -14.74
CA PHE A 668 -17.83 15.39 -15.06
C PHE A 668 -17.68 13.99 -14.43
N HIS A 669 -18.70 13.46 -13.75
CA HIS A 669 -18.79 12.04 -13.43
C HIS A 669 -19.54 11.28 -14.52
N PRO A 670 -19.22 10.00 -14.75
CA PRO A 670 -19.96 9.17 -15.70
C PRO A 670 -21.43 9.01 -15.28
N ARG A 671 -22.33 9.07 -16.26
CA ARG A 671 -23.74 8.66 -16.12
C ARG A 671 -23.87 7.14 -16.20
N THR A 672 -25.08 6.61 -16.03
CA THR A 672 -25.36 5.17 -16.15
C THR A 672 -24.76 4.55 -17.42
N LEU A 673 -24.94 5.15 -18.61
CA LEU A 673 -24.35 4.60 -19.84
C LEU A 673 -22.82 4.64 -19.84
N GLY A 674 -22.21 5.66 -19.22
CA GLY A 674 -20.76 5.69 -19.03
C GLY A 674 -20.28 4.58 -18.09
N HIS A 675 -21.03 4.27 -17.05
CA HIS A 675 -20.74 3.17 -16.13
C HIS A 675 -20.92 1.79 -16.75
N GLU A 676 -21.91 1.59 -17.62
CA GLU A 676 -22.05 0.37 -18.44
C GLU A 676 -20.78 0.13 -19.26
N VAL A 677 -20.26 1.18 -19.91
CA VAL A 677 -19.05 1.10 -20.73
C VAL A 677 -17.81 0.81 -19.88
N ILE A 678 -17.70 1.40 -18.69
CA ILE A 678 -16.61 1.10 -17.75
C ILE A 678 -16.67 -0.36 -17.31
N ARG A 679 -17.86 -0.88 -16.96
CA ARG A 679 -18.06 -2.30 -16.66
C ARG A 679 -17.61 -3.18 -17.82
N ASP A 680 -18.07 -2.88 -19.03
CA ASP A 680 -17.76 -3.70 -20.21
C ASP A 680 -16.26 -3.69 -20.52
N ALA A 681 -15.58 -2.55 -20.31
CA ALA A 681 -14.12 -2.46 -20.41
C ALA A 681 -13.39 -3.30 -19.35
N VAL A 682 -13.92 -3.39 -18.12
CA VAL A 682 -13.39 -4.28 -17.08
C VAL A 682 -13.51 -5.75 -17.53
N TYR A 683 -14.66 -6.15 -18.09
CA TYR A 683 -14.86 -7.50 -18.63
C TYR A 683 -13.91 -7.80 -19.78
N GLN A 684 -13.76 -6.87 -20.72
CA GLN A 684 -12.83 -7.01 -21.83
C GLN A 684 -11.38 -7.18 -21.35
N ALA A 685 -10.97 -6.43 -20.32
CA ALA A 685 -9.66 -6.59 -19.72
C ALA A 685 -9.51 -7.99 -19.10
N TRP A 686 -10.49 -8.50 -18.36
CA TRP A 686 -10.41 -9.87 -17.83
C TRP A 686 -10.32 -10.94 -18.92
N GLU A 687 -11.08 -10.80 -20.01
CA GLU A 687 -11.01 -11.71 -21.15
C GLU A 687 -9.63 -11.71 -21.83
N GLU A 688 -9.04 -10.53 -22.05
CA GLU A 688 -7.71 -10.38 -22.67
C GLU A 688 -6.62 -11.09 -21.84
N TYR A 689 -6.73 -11.06 -20.51
CA TYR A 689 -5.79 -11.68 -19.59
C TYR A 689 -6.18 -13.10 -19.14
N GLY A 690 -7.28 -13.66 -19.68
CA GLY A 690 -7.74 -15.03 -19.44
C GLY A 690 -8.14 -15.30 -17.98
N LEU A 691 -8.85 -14.35 -17.37
CA LEU A 691 -9.31 -14.37 -15.97
C LEU A 691 -10.77 -14.81 -15.81
#